data_AF-A0A0F8VJI8-F1
#
_entry.id   AF-A0A0F8VJI8-F1
#
_cell.length_a   1.000
_cell.length_b   1.000
_cell.length_c   1.000
_cell.angle_alpha   90.00
_cell.angle_beta   90.00
_cell.angle_gamma   90.00
#
_symmetry.space_group_name_H-M   'P 1'
#
loop_
_entity.id
_entity.type
_entity.pdbx_description
1 polymer ?
#
loop_
_entity_poly.entity_id
_entity_poly.type
_entity_poly.pdbx_seq_one_letter_code
_entity_poly.pdbx_strand_id
1 'polypeptide(L)'
;MSDQVCRFCQRYVKLTYYCEECGTNCCSDCLHEKKIESYTCQECDSKNIDKSGSKKLCNECGNETFTKGTQYLKSCPKCGSPKILNIYEKKEDLEKEFLDLIKKSRLFVNPLREVLSKLLFLRKKVRKAREPPIKCFHYPKMESDIFSLFKLFIYVQNTLVDKINAHFHQLILYKEYFFDIYAQPNTNITIIEGILDNLLRSYSSINDFVLNNVETFNTSAKTLEQNMNFIDKISIYFFNYQKFLNLAEKEKPVYAIYAKLVNGLDTEDRYKKDKGSLFITNFDLSFVHEYGVRKKKRKLIFKAPVQDLIRIKEKGKIFKKLYLEFEYGKYEFTLPAKSISRVIEYILLARTFDETTIYDKTSATNLQRIDIDLNELVNFIEESINSFFSLKCQYNKNNENVGNYINTGYQNVPVQFNQFQNVINPNHFQPVPNYNSNFKQIGFNQSQTQNFNNQYVPSYSTTRTESINPVQSEFFIQNLHTPNRFQNYNAHKISNGFNYEEQYALMKKLEENQRNSLQFSNQPNNTSLNDKFRFQEYGKNHLSGLFNPNGVLPNQQSYKKKLFKLDSEKQQKMFDLQKKRYSLKATLKKLETKYDQGSISDSDYFKTYRNLQQEFYLIKDKINKLEQFLNDLESSKHESRNFDNEKFFT
;
A
#
# COMPACT_ATOMS: atom_id res chain seq x y z
N MET A 1 26.39 41.07 14.83
CA MET A 1 26.55 39.68 15.31
C MET A 1 26.82 39.75 16.80
N SER A 2 26.28 38.83 17.60
CA SER A 2 26.52 38.78 19.05
C SER A 2 27.71 37.88 19.39
N ASP A 3 28.62 38.36 20.24
CA ASP A 3 29.63 37.52 20.86
C ASP A 3 28.99 36.51 21.82
N GLN A 4 29.61 35.34 21.96
CA GLN A 4 29.12 34.27 22.82
C GLN A 4 30.24 33.77 23.73
N VAL A 5 29.90 33.24 24.91
CA VAL A 5 30.90 32.71 25.84
C VAL A 5 31.49 31.41 25.27
N CYS A 6 32.78 31.44 24.92
CA CYS A 6 33.51 30.23 24.56
C CYS A 6 33.73 29.38 25.81
N ARG A 7 33.23 28.14 25.81
CA ARG A 7 33.29 27.24 26.97
C ARG A 7 34.72 26.83 27.39
N PHE A 8 35.72 27.08 26.55
CA PHE A 8 37.12 26.69 26.78
C PHE A 8 37.98 27.83 27.36
N CYS A 9 37.88 29.05 26.84
CA CYS A 9 38.60 30.22 27.36
C CYS A 9 37.75 31.14 28.24
N GLN A 10 36.45 30.86 28.40
CA GLN A 10 35.45 31.62 29.18
C GLN A 10 35.27 33.10 28.76
N ARG A 11 35.85 33.53 27.64
CA ARG A 11 35.70 34.88 27.07
C ARG A 11 34.45 34.98 26.19
N TYR A 12 33.86 36.17 26.14
CA TYR A 12 32.91 36.55 25.08
C TYR A 12 33.69 36.75 23.78
N VAL A 13 33.42 35.91 22.79
CA VAL A 13 34.11 35.89 21.49
C VAL A 13 33.20 35.32 20.39
N LYS A 14 33.57 35.57 19.13
CA LYS A 14 32.95 34.92 17.98
C LYS A 14 33.32 33.43 17.91
N LEU A 15 32.38 32.56 18.31
CA LEU A 15 32.47 31.12 18.04
C LEU A 15 32.52 30.90 16.53
N THR A 16 33.54 30.17 16.08
CA THR A 16 33.91 30.06 14.66
C THR A 16 34.01 28.60 14.19
N TYR A 17 34.26 27.65 15.10
CA TYR A 17 34.51 26.24 14.75
C TYR A 17 33.60 25.27 15.51
N TYR A 18 33.09 24.26 14.79
CA TYR A 18 32.24 23.19 15.30
C TYR A 18 32.95 21.84 15.25
N CYS A 19 32.75 20.99 16.26
CA CYS A 19 33.22 19.60 16.26
C CYS A 19 32.07 18.61 16.08
N GLU A 20 32.06 17.92 14.94
CA GLU A 20 30.99 16.98 14.57
C GLU A 20 30.92 15.74 15.50
N GLU A 21 32.05 15.28 16.05
CA GLU A 21 32.06 14.07 16.88
C GLU A 21 31.61 14.28 18.33
N CYS A 22 31.50 15.53 18.81
CA CYS A 22 31.14 15.77 20.22
C CYS A 22 30.28 17.01 20.49
N GLY A 23 29.76 17.65 19.45
CA GLY A 23 28.76 18.71 19.53
C GLY A 23 29.23 20.00 20.22
N THR A 24 30.51 20.36 20.13
CA THR A 24 31.03 21.57 20.79
C THR A 24 31.54 22.63 19.82
N ASN A 25 31.15 23.87 20.13
CA ASN A 25 31.59 25.09 19.48
C ASN A 25 32.78 25.72 20.22
N CYS A 26 33.72 26.29 19.46
CA CYS A 26 34.89 27.00 19.99
C CYS A 26 35.28 28.21 19.11
N CYS A 27 36.09 29.11 19.67
CA CYS A 27 36.78 30.15 18.89
C CYS A 27 38.13 29.61 18.37
N SER A 28 38.73 30.34 17.43
CA SER A 28 40.02 30.00 16.80
C SER A 28 41.11 29.68 17.83
N ASP A 29 41.23 30.51 18.85
CA ASP A 29 42.27 30.47 19.89
C ASP A 29 42.16 29.25 20.82
N CYS A 30 41.07 28.50 20.75
CA CYS A 30 40.83 27.30 21.56
C CYS A 30 40.96 26.00 20.78
N LEU A 31 41.38 26.02 19.51
CA LEU A 31 41.68 24.80 18.76
C LEU A 31 43.01 24.20 19.24
N HIS A 32 43.02 22.89 19.46
CA HIS A 32 44.26 22.18 19.77
C HIS A 32 44.98 21.86 18.45
N GLU A 33 46.21 22.34 18.28
CA GLU A 33 47.03 22.00 17.11
C GLU A 33 47.88 20.75 17.39
N LYS A 34 47.56 19.65 16.70
CA LYS A 34 48.35 18.42 16.76
C LYS A 34 49.34 18.40 15.60
N LYS A 35 50.63 18.51 15.93
CA LYS A 35 51.72 18.26 14.99
C LYS A 35 51.71 16.78 14.58
N ILE A 36 51.53 16.51 13.29
CA ILE A 36 51.61 15.18 12.68
C ILE A 36 52.77 15.18 11.69
N GLU A 37 53.59 14.14 11.78
CA GLU A 37 54.67 13.89 10.83
C GLU A 37 54.11 13.13 9.63
N SER A 38 53.95 13.84 8.52
CA SER A 38 53.74 13.22 7.22
C SER A 38 55.08 12.75 6.66
N TYR A 39 55.05 11.64 5.93
CA TYR A 39 56.20 11.12 5.21
C TYR A 39 55.77 10.98 3.75
N THR A 40 56.68 11.24 2.83
CA THR A 40 56.41 11.22 1.38
C THR A 40 57.63 10.62 0.70
N CYS A 41 57.46 9.59 -0.12
CA CYS A 41 58.58 8.90 -0.76
C CYS A 41 59.24 9.80 -1.81
N GLN A 42 60.58 9.81 -1.87
CA GLN A 42 61.33 10.73 -2.73
C GLN A 42 61.34 10.36 -4.21
N GLU A 43 61.06 9.10 -4.57
CA GLU A 43 61.04 8.64 -5.97
C GLU A 43 59.66 8.73 -6.65
N CYS A 44 58.57 8.72 -5.88
CA CYS A 44 57.21 8.58 -6.43
C CYS A 44 56.14 9.47 -5.76
N ASP A 45 56.53 10.38 -4.86
CA ASP A 45 55.65 11.28 -4.09
C ASP A 45 54.51 10.59 -3.28
N SER A 46 54.54 9.26 -3.15
CA SER A 46 53.52 8.52 -2.42
C SER A 46 53.58 8.78 -0.92
N LYS A 47 52.39 8.91 -0.32
CA LYS A 47 52.14 9.02 1.13
C LYS A 47 51.81 7.66 1.75
N ASN A 48 51.74 6.60 0.93
CA ASN A 48 51.43 5.23 1.33
C ASN A 48 52.72 4.51 1.76
N ILE A 49 53.03 4.59 3.05
CA ILE A 49 54.30 4.15 3.63
C ILE A 49 54.02 3.21 4.79
N ASP A 50 54.55 1.99 4.71
CA ASP A 50 54.48 1.04 5.82
C ASP A 50 55.35 1.50 7.01
N LYS A 51 54.82 1.27 8.20
CA LYS A 51 55.37 1.63 9.51
C LYS A 51 55.39 0.43 10.46
N SER A 52 55.10 -0.78 9.95
CA SER A 52 54.96 -2.01 10.73
C SER A 52 56.30 -2.66 11.08
N GLY A 53 57.37 -2.32 10.37
CA GLY A 53 58.73 -2.84 10.57
C GLY A 53 59.71 -1.82 11.17
N SER A 54 60.93 -2.29 11.46
CA SER A 54 62.05 -1.45 11.92
C SER A 54 62.60 -0.50 10.84
N LYS A 55 62.36 -0.82 9.56
CA LYS A 55 62.53 0.07 8.40
C LYS A 55 61.14 0.52 7.93
N LYS A 56 61.05 1.78 7.49
CA LYS A 56 59.88 2.30 6.75
C LYS A 56 60.08 2.00 5.27
N LEU A 57 59.04 1.60 4.57
CA LEU A 57 59.08 1.26 3.13
C LEU A 57 57.91 1.94 2.41
N CYS A 58 58.14 2.47 1.22
CA CYS A 58 57.06 2.92 0.35
C CYS A 58 56.32 1.72 -0.24
N ASN A 59 54.99 1.66 -0.08
CA ASN A 59 54.16 0.55 -0.58
C ASN A 59 54.00 0.53 -2.11
N GLU A 60 54.44 1.57 -2.82
CA GLU A 60 54.29 1.72 -4.27
C GLU A 60 55.59 1.52 -5.06
N CYS A 61 56.76 1.85 -4.47
CA CYS A 61 58.07 1.69 -5.13
C CYS A 61 59.11 0.91 -4.30
N GLY A 62 58.81 0.53 -3.07
CA GLY A 62 59.71 -0.22 -2.19
C GLY A 62 60.89 0.56 -1.61
N ASN A 63 61.06 1.86 -1.92
CA ASN A 63 62.21 2.64 -1.44
C ASN A 63 62.09 3.03 0.05
N GLU A 64 63.24 3.23 0.70
CA GLU A 64 63.44 3.68 2.08
C GLU A 64 63.70 5.19 2.19
N THR A 65 63.75 5.93 1.08
CA THR A 65 63.98 7.38 1.05
C THR A 65 62.67 8.17 1.20
N PHE A 66 62.60 9.04 2.22
CA PHE A 66 61.39 9.81 2.55
C PHE A 66 61.69 11.26 2.92
N THR A 67 60.97 12.19 2.29
CA THR A 67 60.86 13.57 2.77
C THR A 67 59.90 13.61 3.96
N LYS A 68 60.34 14.23 5.07
CA LYS A 68 59.57 14.37 6.31
C LYS A 68 58.81 15.70 6.31
N GLY A 69 57.53 15.65 5.96
CA GLY A 69 56.62 16.79 6.10
C GLY A 69 56.15 16.97 7.55
N THR A 70 55.91 18.23 7.94
CA THR A 70 55.16 18.54 9.16
C THR A 70 53.81 19.11 8.74
N GLN A 71 52.72 18.49 9.20
CA GLN A 71 51.37 19.03 9.07
C GLN A 71 50.81 19.31 10.46
N TYR A 72 50.28 20.51 10.66
CA TYR A 72 49.54 20.87 11.87
C TYR A 72 48.06 20.61 11.60
N LEU A 73 47.46 19.66 12.33
CA LEU A 73 46.00 19.45 12.29
C LEU A 73 45.35 20.17 13.47
N LYS A 74 44.43 21.08 13.16
CA LYS A 74 43.47 21.63 14.11
C LYS A 74 42.55 20.51 14.60
N SER A 75 42.32 20.47 15.91
CA SER A 75 41.53 19.41 16.56
C SER A 75 40.73 19.94 17.75
N CYS A 76 39.68 19.21 18.12
CA CYS A 76 38.72 19.62 19.12
C CYS A 76 39.34 19.69 20.53
N PRO A 77 39.23 20.81 21.26
CA PRO A 77 39.73 20.90 22.63
C PRO A 77 39.08 19.92 23.62
N LYS A 78 37.84 19.46 23.34
CA LYS A 78 37.11 18.53 24.22
C LYS A 78 37.45 17.06 24.00
N CYS A 79 37.69 16.61 22.75
CA CYS A 79 37.82 15.19 22.42
C CYS A 79 39.03 14.84 21.55
N GLY A 80 39.85 15.82 21.14
CA GLY A 80 41.01 15.60 20.26
C GLY A 80 40.68 15.22 18.82
N SER A 81 39.39 15.22 18.43
CA SER A 81 38.95 14.88 17.08
C SER A 81 39.46 15.88 16.02
N PRO A 82 39.94 15.42 14.86
CA PRO A 82 40.25 16.28 13.72
C PRO A 82 39.01 16.71 12.91
N LYS A 83 37.81 16.21 13.22
CA LYS A 83 36.56 16.62 12.53
C LYS A 83 36.08 17.97 13.08
N ILE A 84 36.77 19.02 12.63
CA ILE A 84 36.49 20.42 12.91
C ILE A 84 36.10 21.11 11.61
N LEU A 85 34.91 21.68 11.58
CA LEU A 85 34.39 22.49 10.47
C LEU A 85 34.22 23.94 10.90
N ASN A 86 34.15 24.86 9.93
CA ASN A 86 33.67 26.21 10.21
C ASN A 86 32.17 26.15 10.54
N ILE A 87 31.75 26.97 11.49
CA ILE A 87 30.33 27.08 11.86
C ILE A 87 29.49 27.58 10.69
N TYR A 88 30.03 28.44 9.82
CA TYR A 88 29.30 28.96 8.67
C TYR A 88 29.13 27.93 7.55
N GLU A 89 30.15 27.10 7.30
CA GLU A 89 30.07 25.93 6.39
C GLU A 89 29.00 24.96 6.89
N LYS A 90 29.06 24.57 8.18
CA LYS A 90 28.08 23.63 8.76
C LYS A 90 26.65 24.17 8.74
N LYS A 91 26.45 25.49 8.86
CA LYS A 91 25.13 26.14 8.70
C LYS A 91 24.63 26.08 7.26
N GLU A 92 25.50 26.28 6.27
CA GLU A 92 25.14 26.13 4.86
C GLU A 92 24.72 24.69 4.53
N ASP A 93 25.48 23.69 5.00
CA ASP A 93 25.14 22.28 4.81
C ASP A 93 23.79 21.91 5.45
N LEU A 94 23.51 22.37 6.68
CA LEU A 94 22.23 22.11 7.36
C LEU A 94 21.03 22.74 6.65
N GLU A 95 21.16 23.96 6.13
CA GLU A 95 20.11 24.58 5.31
C GLU A 95 19.91 23.79 4.00
N LYS A 96 21.00 23.42 3.33
CA LYS A 96 21.01 22.69 2.07
C LYS A 96 20.40 21.29 2.18
N GLU A 97 20.72 20.54 3.25
CA GLU A 97 20.12 19.24 3.53
C GLU A 97 18.62 19.36 3.83
N PHE A 98 18.19 20.38 4.58
CA PHE A 98 16.78 20.67 4.83
C PHE A 98 16.02 20.98 3.53
N LEU A 99 16.55 21.85 2.68
CA LEU A 99 15.96 22.19 1.38
C LEU A 99 15.97 21.01 0.39
N ASP A 100 16.90 20.07 0.52
CA ASP A 100 16.94 18.83 -0.27
C ASP A 100 15.94 17.79 0.25
N LEU A 101 15.74 17.68 1.57
CA LEU A 101 14.73 16.82 2.19
C LEU A 101 13.31 17.13 1.68
N ILE A 102 13.00 18.42 1.55
CA ILE A 102 11.73 18.91 0.98
C ILE A 102 11.58 18.51 -0.50
N LYS A 103 12.67 18.57 -1.29
CA LYS A 103 12.65 18.14 -2.70
C LYS A 103 12.49 16.62 -2.83
N LYS A 104 13.10 15.85 -1.91
CA LYS A 104 13.05 14.39 -1.86
C LYS A 104 11.63 13.84 -1.64
N SER A 105 10.69 14.60 -1.07
CA SER A 105 9.29 14.16 -0.91
C SER A 105 8.61 13.75 -2.22
N ARG A 106 9.08 14.24 -3.39
CA ARG A 106 8.64 13.79 -4.72
C ARG A 106 8.88 12.30 -4.97
N LEU A 107 9.91 11.71 -4.35
CA LEU A 107 10.33 10.33 -4.60
C LEU A 107 9.31 9.29 -4.13
N PHE A 108 8.45 9.63 -3.16
CA PHE A 108 7.39 8.75 -2.65
C PHE A 108 6.39 8.31 -3.73
N VAL A 109 6.20 9.10 -4.80
CA VAL A 109 5.21 8.81 -5.86
C VAL A 109 5.69 7.74 -6.84
N ASN A 110 6.98 7.72 -7.18
CA ASN A 110 7.48 6.90 -8.30
C ASN A 110 7.23 5.39 -8.11
N PRO A 111 7.49 4.78 -6.93
CA PRO A 111 7.19 3.37 -6.70
C PRO A 111 5.69 3.04 -6.81
N LEU A 112 4.81 3.96 -6.38
CA LEU A 112 3.36 3.78 -6.53
C LEU A 112 2.90 3.90 -7.99
N ARG A 113 3.54 4.76 -8.79
CA ARG A 113 3.26 4.90 -10.23
C ARG A 113 3.58 3.61 -11.00
N GLU A 114 4.66 2.91 -10.64
CA GLU A 114 4.99 1.59 -11.19
C GLU A 114 3.96 0.53 -10.80
N VAL A 115 3.58 0.46 -9.53
CA VAL A 115 2.52 -0.45 -9.03
C VAL A 115 1.20 -0.18 -9.76
N LEU A 116 0.75 1.07 -9.86
CA LEU A 116 -0.49 1.43 -10.54
C LEU A 116 -0.47 1.00 -12.01
N SER A 117 0.64 1.27 -12.71
CA SER A 117 0.85 0.84 -14.10
C SER A 117 0.74 -0.68 -14.24
N LYS A 118 1.30 -1.44 -13.30
CA LYS A 118 1.23 -2.91 -13.26
C LYS A 118 -0.19 -3.42 -13.01
N LEU A 119 -0.94 -2.83 -12.08
CA LEU A 119 -2.34 -3.18 -11.81
C LEU A 119 -3.26 -2.83 -13.00
N LEU A 120 -3.06 -1.68 -13.64
CA LEU A 120 -3.77 -1.27 -14.86
C LEU A 120 -3.49 -2.23 -16.04
N PHE A 121 -2.24 -2.69 -16.19
CA PHE A 121 -1.87 -3.69 -17.19
C PHE A 121 -2.53 -5.06 -16.92
N LEU A 122 -2.54 -5.53 -15.67
CA LEU A 122 -3.24 -6.75 -15.26
C LEU A 122 -4.75 -6.65 -15.53
N ARG A 123 -5.38 -5.52 -15.18
CA ARG A 123 -6.80 -5.22 -15.50
C ARG A 123 -7.06 -5.34 -17.00
N LYS A 124 -6.23 -4.72 -17.84
CA LYS A 124 -6.34 -4.77 -19.32
C LYS A 124 -6.17 -6.20 -19.85
N LYS A 125 -5.21 -6.96 -19.32
CA LYS A 125 -4.97 -8.38 -19.67
C LYS A 125 -6.16 -9.28 -19.33
N VAL A 126 -6.67 -9.21 -18.10
CA VAL A 126 -7.82 -10.00 -17.65
C VAL A 126 -9.07 -9.67 -18.47
N ARG A 127 -9.37 -8.38 -18.69
CA ARG A 127 -10.52 -7.98 -19.51
C ARG A 127 -10.44 -8.58 -20.93
N LYS A 128 -9.28 -8.47 -21.59
CA LYS A 128 -9.04 -9.06 -22.92
C LYS A 128 -9.21 -10.59 -22.93
N ALA A 129 -8.88 -11.28 -21.84
CA ALA A 129 -9.06 -12.73 -21.76
C ALA A 129 -10.53 -13.18 -21.65
N ARG A 130 -11.44 -12.31 -21.20
CA ARG A 130 -12.89 -12.58 -21.17
C ARG A 130 -13.64 -12.05 -22.42
N GLU A 131 -12.98 -11.24 -23.25
CA GLU A 131 -13.53 -10.70 -24.51
C GLU A 131 -13.64 -11.79 -25.61
N PRO A 132 -14.57 -11.66 -26.57
CA PRO A 132 -14.65 -12.55 -27.74
C PRO A 132 -13.45 -12.35 -28.69
N PRO A 133 -13.12 -13.33 -29.56
CA PRO A 133 -13.87 -14.55 -29.83
C PRO A 133 -13.58 -15.74 -28.91
N ILE A 134 -12.49 -15.71 -28.14
CA ILE A 134 -12.05 -16.83 -27.28
C ILE A 134 -12.14 -16.39 -25.80
N LYS A 135 -13.31 -16.60 -25.19
CA LYS A 135 -13.61 -16.20 -23.81
C LYS A 135 -12.99 -17.21 -22.81
N CYS A 136 -11.81 -16.94 -22.28
CA CYS A 136 -11.10 -17.83 -21.35
C CYS A 136 -11.52 -17.58 -19.89
N PHE A 137 -12.09 -18.58 -19.20
CA PHE A 137 -12.66 -18.43 -17.85
C PHE A 137 -11.84 -19.06 -16.70
N HIS A 138 -10.60 -19.47 -16.96
CA HIS A 138 -9.69 -19.94 -15.91
C HIS A 138 -9.47 -18.88 -14.82
N TYR A 139 -9.27 -19.35 -13.59
CA TYR A 139 -9.06 -18.52 -12.40
C TYR A 139 -10.18 -17.48 -12.23
N PRO A 140 -11.41 -17.90 -11.86
CA PRO A 140 -12.60 -17.01 -11.80
C PRO A 140 -12.49 -15.91 -10.74
N LYS A 141 -11.54 -16.00 -9.81
CA LYS A 141 -11.28 -15.01 -8.75
C LYS A 141 -10.31 -13.88 -9.17
N MET A 142 -9.69 -13.93 -10.35
CA MET A 142 -8.70 -12.91 -10.74
C MET A 142 -9.27 -11.48 -10.74
N GLU A 143 -10.53 -11.31 -11.11
CA GLU A 143 -11.22 -10.02 -11.06
C GLU A 143 -11.41 -9.53 -9.62
N SER A 144 -11.79 -10.39 -8.68
CA SER A 144 -11.89 -10.03 -7.24
C SER A 144 -10.51 -9.79 -6.61
N ASP A 145 -9.49 -10.53 -7.03
CA ASP A 145 -8.13 -10.43 -6.52
C ASP A 145 -7.48 -9.09 -6.96
N ILE A 146 -7.57 -8.75 -8.25
CA ILE A 146 -7.08 -7.47 -8.78
C ILE A 146 -7.89 -6.29 -8.19
N PHE A 147 -9.22 -6.43 -8.05
CA PHE A 147 -10.05 -5.40 -7.42
C PHE A 147 -9.67 -5.17 -5.95
N SER A 148 -9.27 -6.23 -5.23
CA SER A 148 -8.76 -6.13 -3.86
C SER A 148 -7.41 -5.40 -3.80
N LEU A 149 -6.52 -5.60 -4.78
CA LEU A 149 -5.29 -4.82 -4.89
C LEU A 149 -5.55 -3.34 -5.21
N PHE A 150 -6.52 -3.00 -6.06
CA PHE A 150 -6.89 -1.59 -6.27
C PHE A 150 -7.49 -0.93 -5.01
N LYS A 151 -8.26 -1.67 -4.20
CA LYS A 151 -8.72 -1.17 -2.88
C LYS A 151 -7.55 -0.92 -1.92
N LEU A 152 -6.58 -1.84 -1.87
CA LEU A 152 -5.36 -1.65 -1.08
C LEU A 152 -4.57 -0.42 -1.59
N PHE A 153 -4.54 -0.19 -2.91
CA PHE A 153 -3.87 0.97 -3.50
C PHE A 153 -4.49 2.29 -3.05
N ILE A 154 -5.81 2.43 -3.09
CA ILE A 154 -6.53 3.62 -2.56
C ILE A 154 -6.21 3.82 -1.07
N TYR A 155 -6.22 2.76 -0.27
CA TYR A 155 -5.88 2.84 1.16
C TYR A 155 -4.43 3.33 1.39
N VAL A 156 -3.47 2.81 0.62
CA VAL A 156 -2.06 3.23 0.70
C VAL A 156 -1.88 4.68 0.23
N GLN A 157 -2.55 5.09 -0.84
CA GLN A 157 -2.55 6.46 -1.35
C GLN A 157 -3.07 7.46 -0.31
N ASN A 158 -4.24 7.20 0.29
CA ASN A 158 -4.81 8.08 1.32
C ASN A 158 -3.92 8.15 2.57
N THR A 159 -3.45 7.00 3.06
CA THR A 159 -2.53 6.93 4.21
C THR A 159 -1.19 7.62 3.93
N LEU A 160 -0.75 7.65 2.67
CA LEU A 160 0.45 8.38 2.26
C LEU A 160 0.21 9.90 2.24
N VAL A 161 -0.95 10.38 1.77
CA VAL A 161 -1.33 11.80 1.88
C VAL A 161 -1.31 12.26 3.34
N ASP A 162 -1.96 11.52 4.25
CA ASP A 162 -1.97 11.83 5.69
C ASP A 162 -0.56 11.92 6.27
N LYS A 163 0.29 10.94 5.96
CA LYS A 163 1.70 10.89 6.38
C LYS A 163 2.52 12.06 5.85
N ILE A 164 2.39 12.37 4.56
CA ILE A 164 3.11 13.48 3.92
C ILE A 164 2.64 14.83 4.48
N ASN A 165 1.34 14.99 4.73
CA ASN A 165 0.80 16.20 5.36
C ASN A 165 1.37 16.41 6.78
N ALA A 166 1.41 15.35 7.60
CA ALA A 166 2.04 15.41 8.93
C ALA A 166 3.54 15.77 8.85
N HIS A 167 4.26 15.29 7.83
CA HIS A 167 5.67 15.63 7.59
C HIS A 167 5.84 17.10 7.14
N PHE A 168 5.02 17.61 6.22
CA PHE A 168 5.06 19.02 5.84
C PHE A 168 4.67 19.96 6.99
N HIS A 169 3.73 19.59 7.85
CA HIS A 169 3.46 20.35 9.08
C HIS A 169 4.68 20.41 10.01
N GLN A 170 5.46 19.34 10.14
CA GLN A 170 6.73 19.36 10.89
C GLN A 170 7.77 20.27 10.22
N LEU A 171 7.96 20.18 8.90
CA LEU A 171 8.86 21.05 8.13
C LEU A 171 8.50 22.54 8.29
N ILE A 172 7.20 22.88 8.25
CA ILE A 172 6.70 24.25 8.42
C ILE A 172 6.94 24.76 9.84
N LEU A 173 6.76 23.91 10.86
CA LEU A 173 6.97 24.28 12.27
C LEU A 173 8.45 24.59 12.58
N TYR A 174 9.39 23.89 11.94
CA TYR A 174 10.83 24.08 12.17
C TYR A 174 11.54 25.00 11.16
N LYS A 175 10.83 25.54 10.15
CA LYS A 175 11.42 26.32 9.04
C LYS A 175 12.42 27.41 9.48
N GLU A 176 12.15 28.12 10.59
CA GLU A 176 12.90 29.31 11.02
C GLU A 176 14.30 28.97 11.58
N TYR A 177 14.52 27.73 12.00
CA TYR A 177 15.85 27.23 12.37
C TYR A 177 16.79 27.11 11.16
N PHE A 178 16.23 26.93 9.96
CA PHE A 178 16.97 26.73 8.70
C PHE A 178 16.90 27.97 7.80
N PHE A 179 15.77 28.69 7.78
CA PHE A 179 15.59 29.88 6.93
C PHE A 179 16.41 31.07 7.38
N ASP A 180 16.52 31.28 8.69
CA ASP A 180 17.31 32.35 9.32
C ASP A 180 18.52 31.75 10.08
N ILE A 181 19.06 30.63 9.59
CA ILE A 181 20.13 29.86 10.26
C ILE A 181 21.38 30.71 10.56
N TYR A 182 21.65 31.73 9.77
CA TYR A 182 22.74 32.68 9.99
C TYR A 182 22.49 33.65 11.15
N ALA A 183 21.22 33.97 11.46
CA ALA A 183 20.82 34.74 12.64
C ALA A 183 20.73 33.87 13.91
N GLN A 184 20.50 32.56 13.77
CA GLN A 184 20.47 31.64 14.91
C GLN A 184 21.81 31.66 15.68
N PRO A 185 21.80 31.66 17.04
CA PRO A 185 23.01 31.57 17.85
C PRO A 185 23.93 30.41 17.43
N ASN A 186 25.24 30.65 17.33
CA ASN A 186 26.21 29.62 16.92
C ASN A 186 26.26 28.44 17.93
N THR A 187 25.85 28.67 19.17
CA THR A 187 25.58 27.64 20.18
C THR A 187 24.51 26.61 19.80
N ASN A 188 23.61 26.93 18.86
CA ASN A 188 22.39 26.14 18.60
C ASN A 188 22.56 25.05 17.52
N ILE A 189 23.72 24.94 16.87
CA ILE A 189 23.97 24.02 15.73
C ILE A 189 23.52 22.59 16.05
N THR A 190 23.92 22.03 17.20
CA THR A 190 23.56 20.67 17.62
C THR A 190 22.05 20.50 17.89
N ILE A 191 21.32 21.58 18.18
CA ILE A 191 19.85 21.56 18.28
C ILE A 191 19.23 21.51 16.88
N ILE A 192 19.77 22.27 15.93
CA ILE A 192 19.33 22.29 14.53
C ILE A 192 19.61 20.94 13.86
N GLU A 193 20.76 20.33 14.12
CA GLU A 193 21.07 18.93 13.78
C GLU A 193 20.02 17.97 14.35
N GLY A 194 19.74 18.03 15.66
CA GLY A 194 18.73 17.17 16.30
C GLY A 194 17.30 17.37 15.77
N ILE A 195 16.97 18.55 15.24
CA ILE A 195 15.71 18.81 14.53
C ILE A 195 15.74 18.15 13.14
N LEU A 196 16.81 18.35 12.36
CA LEU A 196 17.00 17.76 11.03
C LEU A 196 16.98 16.23 11.09
N ASP A 197 17.65 15.64 12.07
CA ASP A 197 17.66 14.19 12.35
C ASP A 197 16.26 13.62 12.53
N ASN A 198 15.39 14.33 13.25
CA ASN A 198 14.01 13.90 13.47
C ASN A 198 13.13 14.09 12.21
N LEU A 199 13.40 15.12 11.40
CA LEU A 199 12.76 15.29 10.09
C LEU A 199 13.21 14.20 9.11
N LEU A 200 14.49 13.82 9.10
CA LEU A 200 15.03 12.70 8.32
C LEU A 200 14.42 11.36 8.74
N ARG A 201 14.27 11.09 10.05
CA ARG A 201 13.55 9.92 10.56
C ARG A 201 12.07 9.91 10.15
N SER A 202 11.42 11.07 10.17
CA SER A 202 10.05 11.27 9.70
C SER A 202 9.92 10.91 8.21
N TYR A 203 10.81 11.42 7.36
CA TYR A 203 10.91 11.06 5.95
C TYR A 203 11.14 9.55 5.73
N SER A 204 12.11 8.95 6.43
CA SER A 204 12.42 7.52 6.29
C SER A 204 11.22 6.63 6.66
N SER A 205 10.46 6.97 7.71
CA SER A 205 9.24 6.24 8.07
C SER A 205 8.14 6.29 6.99
N ILE A 206 8.14 7.33 6.14
CA ILE A 206 7.25 7.41 4.97
C ILE A 206 7.80 6.60 3.80
N ASN A 207 9.11 6.68 3.53
CA ASN A 207 9.79 5.87 2.53
C ASN A 207 9.59 4.37 2.80
N ASP A 208 9.81 3.93 4.03
CA ASP A 208 9.65 2.54 4.45
C ASP A 208 8.18 2.09 4.32
N PHE A 209 7.22 2.97 4.65
CA PHE A 209 5.80 2.69 4.41
C PHE A 209 5.50 2.47 2.92
N VAL A 210 6.07 3.28 2.02
CA VAL A 210 5.91 3.09 0.56
C VAL A 210 6.54 1.77 0.12
N LEU A 211 7.79 1.50 0.49
CA LEU A 211 8.53 0.30 0.06
C LEU A 211 7.87 -1.02 0.52
N ASN A 212 7.45 -1.11 1.79
CA ASN A 212 6.79 -2.31 2.33
C ASN A 212 5.45 -2.60 1.61
N ASN A 213 4.69 -1.57 1.24
CA ASN A 213 3.47 -1.74 0.45
C ASN A 213 3.80 -2.16 -1.00
N VAL A 214 4.83 -1.58 -1.62
CA VAL A 214 5.29 -1.95 -2.97
C VAL A 214 5.76 -3.40 -3.06
N GLU A 215 6.44 -3.93 -2.02
CA GLU A 215 6.77 -5.36 -1.93
C GLU A 215 5.50 -6.24 -1.85
N THR A 216 4.53 -5.81 -1.03
CA THR A 216 3.22 -6.49 -0.90
C THR A 216 2.51 -6.57 -2.25
N PHE A 217 2.40 -5.44 -2.97
CA PHE A 217 1.80 -5.41 -4.31
C PHE A 217 2.55 -6.30 -5.31
N ASN A 218 3.88 -6.24 -5.33
CA ASN A 218 4.68 -7.04 -6.26
C ASN A 218 4.54 -8.55 -6.00
N THR A 219 4.46 -8.95 -4.73
CA THR A 219 4.24 -10.34 -4.33
C THR A 219 2.88 -10.86 -4.79
N SER A 220 1.79 -10.12 -4.54
CA SER A 220 0.46 -10.51 -5.00
C SER A 220 0.31 -10.48 -6.52
N ALA A 221 0.89 -9.47 -7.19
CA ALA A 221 0.85 -9.34 -8.63
C ALA A 221 1.58 -10.50 -9.35
N LYS A 222 2.68 -11.00 -8.79
CA LYS A 222 3.46 -12.13 -9.35
C LYS A 222 2.62 -13.39 -9.56
N THR A 223 1.71 -13.70 -8.64
CA THR A 223 0.78 -14.85 -8.77
C THR A 223 -0.25 -14.61 -9.88
N LEU A 224 -0.78 -13.38 -9.98
CA LEU A 224 -1.72 -12.99 -11.03
C LEU A 224 -1.05 -12.98 -12.43
N GLU A 225 0.22 -12.60 -12.51
CA GLU A 225 1.03 -12.69 -13.74
C GLU A 225 1.25 -14.15 -14.17
N GLN A 226 1.49 -15.07 -13.24
CA GLN A 226 1.60 -16.50 -13.55
C GLN A 226 0.27 -17.09 -14.09
N ASN A 227 -0.85 -16.73 -13.45
CA ASN A 227 -2.19 -17.12 -13.91
C ASN A 227 -2.51 -16.52 -15.30
N MET A 228 -2.17 -15.23 -15.54
CA MET A 228 -2.28 -14.62 -16.86
C MET A 228 -1.41 -15.35 -17.90
N ASN A 229 -0.18 -15.74 -17.56
CA ASN A 229 0.71 -16.45 -18.47
C ASN A 229 0.22 -17.86 -18.83
N PHE A 230 -0.69 -18.46 -18.06
CA PHE A 230 -1.44 -19.65 -18.45
C PHE A 230 -2.60 -19.27 -19.39
N ILE A 231 -3.43 -18.29 -19.00
CA ILE A 231 -4.57 -17.79 -19.78
C ILE A 231 -4.14 -17.35 -21.19
N ASP A 232 -3.05 -16.59 -21.31
CA ASP A 232 -2.51 -16.11 -22.59
C ASP A 232 -2.13 -17.29 -23.50
N LYS A 233 -1.49 -18.33 -22.96
CA LYS A 233 -1.12 -19.53 -23.72
C LYS A 233 -2.34 -20.28 -24.25
N ILE A 234 -3.35 -20.52 -23.40
CA ILE A 234 -4.61 -21.17 -23.81
C ILE A 234 -5.32 -20.32 -24.87
N SER A 235 -5.41 -19.01 -24.66
CA SER A 235 -6.05 -18.08 -25.61
C SER A 235 -5.36 -18.09 -26.97
N ILE A 236 -4.02 -18.08 -26.99
CA ILE A 236 -3.21 -18.20 -28.22
C ILE A 236 -3.44 -19.54 -28.92
N TYR A 237 -3.49 -20.67 -28.18
CA TYR A 237 -3.79 -21.98 -28.78
C TYR A 237 -5.18 -22.01 -29.43
N PHE A 238 -6.23 -21.58 -28.73
CA PHE A 238 -7.58 -21.63 -29.28
C PHE A 238 -7.81 -20.61 -30.41
N PHE A 239 -7.29 -19.39 -30.30
CA PHE A 239 -7.39 -18.37 -31.34
C PHE A 239 -6.76 -18.81 -32.66
N ASN A 240 -5.56 -19.42 -32.60
CA ASN A 240 -4.87 -19.94 -33.77
C ASN A 240 -5.64 -21.02 -34.55
N TYR A 241 -6.62 -21.68 -33.91
CA TYR A 241 -7.39 -22.79 -34.49
C TYR A 241 -8.90 -22.52 -34.54
N GLN A 242 -9.35 -21.30 -34.23
CA GLN A 242 -10.77 -20.91 -34.14
C GLN A 242 -11.62 -21.42 -35.31
N LYS A 243 -11.13 -21.25 -36.56
CA LYS A 243 -11.80 -21.68 -37.81
C LYS A 243 -11.98 -23.20 -37.99
N PHE A 244 -11.34 -24.01 -37.15
CA PHE A 244 -11.42 -25.48 -37.17
C PHE A 244 -12.19 -26.03 -35.97
N LEU A 245 -12.25 -25.27 -34.87
CA LEU A 245 -12.92 -25.66 -33.64
C LEU A 245 -14.39 -25.21 -33.60
N ASN A 246 -14.69 -24.08 -34.26
CA ASN A 246 -16.02 -23.47 -34.38
C ASN A 246 -16.80 -23.51 -33.05
N LEU A 247 -16.20 -22.88 -32.03
CA LEU A 247 -16.71 -22.90 -30.66
C LEU A 247 -18.13 -22.34 -30.58
N ALA A 248 -19.04 -23.04 -29.89
CA ALA A 248 -20.35 -22.50 -29.56
C ALA A 248 -20.23 -21.31 -28.58
N GLU A 249 -21.27 -20.46 -28.48
CA GLU A 249 -21.18 -19.19 -27.73
C GLU A 249 -20.94 -19.34 -26.21
N LYS A 250 -21.31 -20.52 -25.69
CA LYS A 250 -21.09 -21.01 -24.31
C LYS A 250 -19.95 -22.03 -24.19
N GLU A 251 -19.29 -22.39 -25.30
CA GLU A 251 -18.17 -23.33 -25.30
C GLU A 251 -16.89 -22.60 -24.85
N LYS A 252 -16.37 -22.99 -23.69
CA LYS A 252 -15.23 -22.37 -23.01
C LYS A 252 -13.96 -23.19 -23.23
N PRO A 253 -12.82 -22.58 -23.57
CA PRO A 253 -11.54 -23.29 -23.67
C PRO A 253 -11.04 -23.70 -22.26
N VAL A 254 -10.76 -25.00 -22.07
CA VAL A 254 -10.24 -25.57 -20.82
C VAL A 254 -8.75 -25.90 -20.97
N TYR A 255 -8.36 -26.66 -22.00
CA TYR A 255 -6.94 -26.94 -22.22
C TYR A 255 -6.61 -27.21 -23.69
N ALA A 256 -5.34 -27.05 -24.05
CA ALA A 256 -4.82 -27.37 -25.38
C ALA A 256 -3.40 -27.92 -25.25
N ILE A 257 -3.10 -29.00 -25.96
CA ILE A 257 -1.79 -29.64 -25.95
C ILE A 257 -1.44 -30.24 -27.31
N TYR A 258 -0.16 -30.21 -27.68
CA TYR A 258 0.33 -30.95 -28.83
C TYR A 258 0.34 -32.46 -28.54
N ALA A 259 -0.25 -33.24 -29.44
CA ALA A 259 -0.43 -34.68 -29.31
C ALA A 259 -0.19 -35.39 -30.65
N LYS A 260 0.02 -36.70 -30.60
CA LYS A 260 0.15 -37.55 -31.78
C LYS A 260 -0.91 -38.66 -31.74
N LEU A 261 -1.81 -38.70 -32.73
CA LEU A 261 -2.79 -39.77 -32.89
C LEU A 261 -2.08 -41.07 -33.29
N VAL A 262 -2.36 -42.16 -32.59
CA VAL A 262 -1.76 -43.49 -32.82
C VAL A 262 -2.80 -44.50 -33.27
N ASN A 263 -4.01 -44.42 -32.71
CA ASN A 263 -5.16 -45.22 -33.10
C ASN A 263 -6.43 -44.37 -32.99
N GLY A 264 -7.44 -44.63 -33.81
CA GLY A 264 -8.68 -43.86 -33.87
C GLY A 264 -9.81 -44.63 -34.56
N LEU A 265 -10.94 -43.96 -34.72
CA LEU A 265 -12.15 -44.52 -35.32
C LEU A 265 -12.02 -44.82 -36.83
N ASP A 266 -11.29 -43.97 -37.55
CA ASP A 266 -11.06 -44.12 -38.97
C ASP A 266 -10.03 -45.23 -39.22
N THR A 267 -10.47 -46.34 -39.83
CA THR A 267 -9.64 -47.54 -40.05
C THR A 267 -8.63 -47.35 -41.18
N GLU A 268 -8.82 -46.33 -42.02
CA GLU A 268 -7.86 -45.94 -43.05
C GLU A 268 -6.49 -45.62 -42.42
N ASP A 269 -5.41 -46.20 -42.98
CA ASP A 269 -4.04 -45.90 -42.53
C ASP A 269 -3.62 -44.43 -42.72
N ARG A 270 -4.44 -43.63 -43.44
CA ARG A 270 -4.17 -42.24 -43.81
C ARG A 270 -3.91 -41.28 -42.63
N TYR A 271 -4.38 -41.59 -41.42
CA TYR A 271 -4.22 -40.72 -40.23
C TYR A 271 -3.45 -41.39 -39.07
N LYS A 272 -2.95 -42.63 -39.26
CA LYS A 272 -2.20 -43.33 -38.22
C LYS A 272 -0.79 -42.72 -38.10
N LYS A 273 -0.46 -42.21 -36.90
CA LYS A 273 0.77 -41.47 -36.53
C LYS A 273 0.68 -39.94 -36.73
N ASP A 274 -0.49 -39.38 -37.00
CA ASP A 274 -0.70 -37.94 -37.21
C ASP A 274 -0.26 -37.06 -36.04
N LYS A 275 0.43 -35.97 -36.36
CA LYS A 275 0.84 -34.91 -35.42
C LYS A 275 -0.21 -33.80 -35.40
N GLY A 276 -0.56 -33.26 -34.23
CA GLY A 276 -1.58 -32.21 -34.14
C GLY A 276 -1.73 -31.65 -32.74
N SER A 277 -2.85 -30.96 -32.51
CA SER A 277 -3.23 -30.45 -31.19
C SER A 277 -4.56 -31.05 -30.75
N LEU A 278 -4.57 -31.56 -29.53
CA LEU A 278 -5.77 -31.95 -28.78
C LEU A 278 -6.25 -30.72 -28.01
N PHE A 279 -7.51 -30.34 -28.23
CA PHE A 279 -8.23 -29.25 -27.59
C PHE A 279 -9.31 -29.84 -26.70
N ILE A 280 -9.50 -29.21 -25.55
CA ILE A 280 -10.43 -29.62 -24.50
C ILE A 280 -11.24 -28.37 -24.15
N THR A 281 -12.55 -28.41 -24.39
CA THR A 281 -13.51 -27.39 -23.96
C THR A 281 -14.45 -27.98 -22.90
N ASN A 282 -15.31 -27.17 -22.30
CA ASN A 282 -16.36 -27.67 -21.41
C ASN A 282 -17.38 -28.58 -22.13
N PHE A 283 -17.52 -28.44 -23.45
CA PHE A 283 -18.44 -29.24 -24.26
C PHE A 283 -17.74 -30.41 -24.97
N ASP A 284 -16.57 -30.20 -25.57
CA ASP A 284 -15.97 -31.12 -26.54
C ASP A 284 -14.47 -31.41 -26.35
N LEU A 285 -14.08 -32.62 -26.72
CA LEU A 285 -12.71 -32.99 -27.07
C LEU A 285 -12.55 -32.93 -28.59
N SER A 286 -11.54 -32.21 -29.08
CA SER A 286 -11.27 -32.05 -30.52
C SER A 286 -9.81 -32.27 -30.86
N PHE A 287 -9.48 -32.97 -31.95
CA PHE A 287 -8.09 -33.08 -32.44
C PHE A 287 -7.96 -32.51 -33.85
N VAL A 288 -7.08 -31.51 -33.99
CA VAL A 288 -6.73 -30.91 -35.28
C VAL A 288 -5.31 -31.36 -35.67
N HIS A 289 -5.22 -32.13 -36.74
CA HIS A 289 -3.97 -32.58 -37.33
C HIS A 289 -3.29 -31.43 -38.11
N GLU A 290 -1.97 -31.27 -37.96
CA GLU A 290 -1.12 -30.38 -38.76
C GLU A 290 -0.21 -31.19 -39.71
N TYR A 291 -0.20 -30.84 -41.01
CA TYR A 291 0.61 -31.51 -42.03
C TYR A 291 1.17 -30.55 -43.09
N GLY A 292 2.16 -31.02 -43.86
CA GLY A 292 2.82 -30.26 -44.91
C GLY A 292 4.05 -29.48 -44.42
N VAL A 293 5.17 -29.63 -45.12
CA VAL A 293 6.49 -29.11 -44.70
C VAL A 293 6.66 -27.62 -44.98
N ARG A 294 6.28 -27.15 -46.17
CA ARG A 294 6.44 -25.73 -46.59
C ARG A 294 5.22 -24.83 -46.30
N LYS A 295 4.02 -25.41 -46.23
CA LYS A 295 2.78 -24.72 -45.81
C LYS A 295 2.01 -25.68 -44.91
N LYS A 296 1.87 -25.33 -43.62
CA LYS A 296 1.08 -26.12 -42.67
C LYS A 296 -0.40 -26.08 -43.05
N LYS A 297 -0.91 -27.19 -43.55
CA LYS A 297 -2.34 -27.47 -43.66
C LYS A 297 -2.86 -28.02 -42.33
N ARG A 298 -4.15 -27.84 -42.08
CA ARG A 298 -4.86 -28.28 -40.87
C ARG A 298 -6.14 -29.02 -41.24
N LYS A 299 -6.46 -30.08 -40.51
CA LYS A 299 -7.73 -30.83 -40.65
C LYS A 299 -8.23 -31.23 -39.26
N LEU A 300 -9.51 -30.97 -38.97
CA LEU A 300 -10.20 -31.57 -37.81
C LEU A 300 -10.39 -33.06 -38.09
N ILE A 301 -9.87 -33.93 -37.21
CA ILE A 301 -9.96 -35.39 -37.36
C ILE A 301 -11.12 -35.96 -36.55
N PHE A 302 -11.32 -35.47 -35.32
CA PHE A 302 -12.53 -35.73 -34.55
C PHE A 302 -12.90 -34.51 -33.70
N LYS A 303 -14.20 -34.36 -33.41
CA LYS A 303 -14.80 -33.55 -32.34
C LYS A 303 -15.86 -34.44 -31.67
N ALA A 304 -15.84 -34.56 -30.35
CA ALA A 304 -16.68 -35.48 -29.58
C ALA A 304 -16.97 -34.91 -28.18
N PRO A 305 -18.22 -34.89 -27.69
CA PRO A 305 -18.55 -34.32 -26.39
C PRO A 305 -17.79 -34.96 -25.21
N VAL A 306 -17.43 -34.15 -24.21
CA VAL A 306 -16.76 -34.64 -22.98
C VAL A 306 -17.70 -35.49 -22.12
N GLN A 307 -19.01 -35.35 -22.30
CA GLN A 307 -20.02 -36.13 -21.58
C GLN A 307 -20.02 -37.60 -22.05
N ASP A 308 -20.02 -37.84 -23.36
CA ASP A 308 -20.00 -39.16 -24.04
C ASP A 308 -18.78 -40.06 -23.71
N LEU A 309 -17.75 -39.50 -23.08
CA LEU A 309 -16.50 -40.20 -22.76
C LEU A 309 -16.71 -41.24 -21.65
N ILE A 310 -17.05 -42.48 -22.03
CA ILE A 310 -17.19 -43.62 -21.11
C ILE A 310 -15.92 -43.79 -20.25
N ARG A 311 -14.74 -43.74 -20.88
CA ARG A 311 -13.50 -44.11 -20.20
C ARG A 311 -12.29 -43.31 -20.67
N ILE A 312 -11.52 -42.84 -19.69
CA ILE A 312 -10.23 -42.20 -19.85
C ILE A 312 -9.19 -42.91 -18.97
N LYS A 313 -7.98 -43.16 -19.51
CA LYS A 313 -6.86 -43.70 -18.74
C LYS A 313 -5.51 -43.50 -19.45
N GLU A 314 -4.44 -43.62 -18.68
CA GLU A 314 -3.12 -43.92 -19.23
C GLU A 314 -3.03 -45.40 -19.65
N LYS A 315 -2.38 -45.70 -20.77
CA LYS A 315 -2.23 -47.06 -21.32
C LYS A 315 -0.78 -47.32 -21.74
N GLY A 316 -0.23 -48.45 -21.29
CA GLY A 316 1.12 -48.92 -21.62
C GLY A 316 2.18 -48.54 -20.57
N LYS A 317 3.11 -49.46 -20.26
CA LYS A 317 4.14 -49.26 -19.22
C LYS A 317 5.30 -48.37 -19.68
N ILE A 318 5.86 -48.66 -20.86
CA ILE A 318 7.04 -47.96 -21.42
C ILE A 318 6.58 -46.79 -22.30
N PHE A 319 5.86 -47.11 -23.39
CA PHE A 319 5.26 -46.11 -24.28
C PHE A 319 3.86 -45.74 -23.78
N LYS A 320 3.81 -44.95 -22.71
CA LYS A 320 2.58 -44.41 -22.14
C LYS A 320 1.79 -43.62 -23.20
N LYS A 321 0.49 -43.90 -23.30
CA LYS A 321 -0.49 -43.22 -24.16
C LYS A 321 -1.66 -42.72 -23.33
N LEU A 322 -2.28 -41.62 -23.74
CA LEU A 322 -3.65 -41.29 -23.35
C LEU A 322 -4.61 -42.16 -24.17
N TYR A 323 -5.52 -42.85 -23.50
CA TYR A 323 -6.58 -43.64 -24.11
C TYR A 323 -7.94 -43.01 -23.78
N LEU A 324 -8.74 -42.76 -24.81
CA LEU A 324 -10.11 -42.23 -24.73
C LEU A 324 -11.07 -43.23 -25.39
N GLU A 325 -12.21 -43.47 -24.77
CA GLU A 325 -13.23 -44.43 -25.20
C GLU A 325 -14.62 -43.84 -24.98
N PHE A 326 -15.36 -43.74 -26.08
CA PHE A 326 -16.73 -43.25 -26.23
C PHE A 326 -17.60 -44.41 -26.75
N GLU A 327 -18.93 -44.28 -26.71
CA GLU A 327 -19.84 -45.31 -27.23
C GLU A 327 -19.58 -45.64 -28.71
N TYR A 328 -19.40 -44.60 -29.53
CA TYR A 328 -19.14 -44.72 -30.96
C TYR A 328 -17.69 -45.09 -31.30
N GLY A 329 -16.72 -45.04 -30.38
CA GLY A 329 -15.34 -45.41 -30.72
C GLY A 329 -14.23 -45.00 -29.78
N LYS A 330 -12.98 -45.31 -30.17
CA LYS A 330 -11.81 -45.35 -29.27
C LYS A 330 -10.61 -44.67 -29.92
N TYR A 331 -9.87 -43.88 -29.15
CA TYR A 331 -8.73 -43.10 -29.61
C TYR A 331 -7.52 -43.26 -28.69
N GLU A 332 -6.32 -43.29 -29.27
CA GLU A 332 -5.05 -43.34 -28.55
C GLU A 332 -4.11 -42.22 -28.99
N PHE A 333 -3.61 -41.45 -28.01
CA PHE A 333 -2.65 -40.37 -28.24
C PHE A 333 -1.32 -40.61 -27.52
N THR A 334 -0.22 -40.38 -28.22
CA THR A 334 1.08 -40.17 -27.57
C THR A 334 1.24 -38.69 -27.26
N LEU A 335 1.57 -38.40 -26.00
CA LEU A 335 1.92 -37.08 -25.47
C LEU A 335 3.26 -37.20 -24.70
N PRO A 336 3.91 -36.09 -24.30
CA PRO A 336 5.01 -36.16 -23.34
C PRO A 336 4.54 -36.88 -22.06
N ALA A 337 5.32 -37.85 -21.56
CA ALA A 337 4.85 -38.75 -20.48
C ALA A 337 4.41 -38.00 -19.20
N LYS A 338 5.11 -36.91 -18.84
CA LYS A 338 4.77 -36.05 -17.69
C LYS A 338 3.48 -35.22 -17.89
N SER A 339 2.88 -35.26 -19.07
CA SER A 339 1.67 -34.49 -19.41
C SER A 339 0.40 -35.32 -19.49
N ILE A 340 0.48 -36.66 -19.48
CA ILE A 340 -0.71 -37.52 -19.65
C ILE A 340 -1.66 -37.37 -18.47
N SER A 341 -1.18 -37.54 -17.22
CA SER A 341 -1.98 -37.36 -16.00
C SER A 341 -2.68 -35.99 -15.96
N ARG A 342 -1.92 -34.92 -16.24
CA ARG A 342 -2.45 -33.55 -16.29
C ARG A 342 -3.49 -33.32 -17.39
N VAL A 343 -3.40 -34.04 -18.50
CA VAL A 343 -4.44 -34.00 -19.55
C VAL A 343 -5.68 -34.78 -19.13
N ILE A 344 -5.54 -35.88 -18.38
CA ILE A 344 -6.68 -36.56 -17.76
C ILE A 344 -7.37 -35.64 -16.75
N GLU A 345 -6.61 -34.97 -15.87
CA GLU A 345 -7.12 -33.96 -14.94
C GLU A 345 -7.93 -32.86 -15.66
N TYR A 346 -7.42 -32.28 -16.75
CA TYR A 346 -8.14 -31.26 -17.51
C TYR A 346 -9.39 -31.78 -18.24
N ILE A 347 -9.40 -33.05 -18.70
CA ILE A 347 -10.58 -33.67 -19.32
C ILE A 347 -11.66 -33.98 -18.28
N LEU A 348 -11.28 -34.34 -17.05
CA LEU A 348 -12.22 -34.50 -15.94
C LEU A 348 -12.76 -33.15 -15.48
N LEU A 349 -11.89 -32.13 -15.30
CA LEU A 349 -12.28 -30.76 -14.96
C LEU A 349 -13.22 -30.13 -16.01
N ALA A 350 -13.05 -30.48 -17.29
CA ALA A 350 -13.91 -29.98 -18.36
C ALA A 350 -15.39 -30.31 -18.14
N ARG A 351 -15.72 -31.46 -17.54
CA ARG A 351 -17.11 -31.90 -17.27
C ARG A 351 -17.83 -30.99 -16.29
N THR A 352 -17.14 -30.52 -15.27
CA THR A 352 -17.67 -29.66 -14.20
C THR A 352 -17.15 -28.22 -14.33
N PHE A 353 -16.66 -27.83 -15.51
CA PHE A 353 -16.00 -26.53 -15.69
C PHE A 353 -16.94 -25.35 -15.47
N ASP A 354 -18.22 -25.46 -15.86
CA ASP A 354 -19.21 -24.41 -15.63
C ASP A 354 -19.64 -24.28 -14.16
N GLU A 355 -19.60 -25.39 -13.41
CA GLU A 355 -19.89 -25.45 -11.97
C GLU A 355 -18.72 -24.91 -11.14
N THR A 356 -17.48 -25.21 -11.56
CA THR A 356 -16.24 -24.84 -10.86
C THR A 356 -15.69 -23.46 -11.27
N THR A 357 -16.06 -22.93 -12.45
CA THR A 357 -15.62 -21.60 -12.95
C THR A 357 -16.74 -20.56 -12.97
N ILE A 358 -17.44 -20.41 -11.85
CA ILE A 358 -18.45 -19.36 -11.64
C ILE A 358 -17.77 -17.98 -11.74
N TYR A 359 -17.99 -17.30 -12.85
CA TYR A 359 -17.40 -15.99 -13.16
C TYR A 359 -18.07 -14.86 -12.36
N ASP A 360 -17.31 -14.18 -11.50
CA ASP A 360 -17.80 -13.04 -10.72
C ASP A 360 -17.97 -11.77 -11.58
N LYS A 361 -19.15 -11.67 -12.21
CA LYS A 361 -19.61 -10.49 -12.94
C LYS A 361 -19.61 -9.22 -12.08
N THR A 362 -19.79 -9.33 -10.78
CA THR A 362 -19.88 -8.18 -9.86
C THR A 362 -18.49 -7.58 -9.62
N SER A 363 -17.51 -8.40 -9.25
CA SER A 363 -16.12 -7.94 -9.14
C SER A 363 -15.56 -7.49 -10.50
N ALA A 364 -15.90 -8.18 -11.60
CA ALA A 364 -15.51 -7.75 -12.94
C ALA A 364 -16.05 -6.34 -13.30
N THR A 365 -17.32 -6.06 -12.97
CA THR A 365 -17.95 -4.76 -13.20
C THR A 365 -17.31 -3.68 -12.32
N ASN A 366 -17.06 -3.98 -11.05
CA ASN A 366 -16.44 -3.04 -10.12
C ASN A 366 -14.97 -2.75 -10.48
N LEU A 367 -14.23 -3.74 -10.96
CA LEU A 367 -12.87 -3.60 -11.49
C LEU A 367 -12.81 -2.74 -12.77
N GLN A 368 -13.88 -2.70 -13.56
CA GLN A 368 -13.97 -1.79 -14.71
C GLN A 368 -14.38 -0.36 -14.30
N ARG A 369 -15.20 -0.22 -13.26
CA ARG A 369 -15.66 1.08 -12.72
C ARG A 369 -14.64 1.82 -11.86
N ILE A 370 -13.67 1.11 -11.26
CA ILE A 370 -12.67 1.76 -10.40
C ILE A 370 -11.74 2.62 -11.26
N ASP A 371 -11.70 3.91 -10.97
CA ASP A 371 -10.76 4.85 -11.59
C ASP A 371 -9.85 5.42 -10.50
N ILE A 372 -8.56 5.44 -10.79
CA ILE A 372 -7.48 5.75 -9.83
C ILE A 372 -6.34 6.38 -10.63
N ASP A 373 -5.93 7.57 -10.21
CA ASP A 373 -4.67 8.17 -10.59
C ASP A 373 -3.85 8.58 -9.34
N LEU A 374 -2.70 9.20 -9.56
CA LEU A 374 -1.85 9.77 -8.50
C LEU A 374 -1.77 11.30 -8.62
N ASN A 375 -2.64 11.94 -9.39
CA ASN A 375 -2.59 13.36 -9.69
C ASN A 375 -2.87 14.21 -8.45
N GLU A 376 -3.86 13.83 -7.62
CA GLU A 376 -4.13 14.49 -6.34
C GLU A 376 -2.90 14.45 -5.41
N LEU A 377 -2.25 13.28 -5.29
CA LEU A 377 -1.03 13.10 -4.48
C LEU A 377 0.15 13.91 -5.04
N VAL A 378 0.35 13.91 -6.36
CA VAL A 378 1.40 14.68 -7.03
C VAL A 378 1.18 16.17 -6.81
N ASN A 379 -0.02 16.68 -7.07
CA ASN A 379 -0.36 18.08 -6.91
C ASN A 379 -0.17 18.51 -5.45
N PHE A 380 -0.66 17.72 -4.49
CA PHE A 380 -0.46 18.00 -3.06
C PHE A 380 1.02 18.11 -2.67
N ILE A 381 1.90 17.23 -3.19
CA ILE A 381 3.35 17.29 -2.94
C ILE A 381 3.96 18.52 -3.61
N GLU A 382 3.65 18.78 -4.88
CA GLU A 382 4.19 19.93 -5.61
C GLU A 382 3.73 21.27 -5.02
N GLU A 383 2.45 21.40 -4.65
CA GLU A 383 1.90 22.58 -3.96
C GLU A 383 2.57 22.80 -2.60
N SER A 384 2.75 21.73 -1.81
CA SER A 384 3.45 21.80 -0.52
C SER A 384 4.91 22.26 -0.69
N ILE A 385 5.62 21.73 -1.69
CA ILE A 385 6.99 22.14 -2.01
C ILE A 385 7.05 23.59 -2.52
N ASN A 386 6.16 23.96 -3.44
CA ASN A 386 6.13 25.30 -4.04
C ASN A 386 5.74 26.37 -3.01
N SER A 387 4.83 26.07 -2.10
CA SER A 387 4.52 26.90 -0.92
C SER A 387 5.77 27.12 -0.07
N PHE A 388 6.52 26.05 0.21
CA PHE A 388 7.74 26.11 1.02
C PHE A 388 8.86 26.96 0.40
N PHE A 389 9.12 26.79 -0.90
CA PHE A 389 10.11 27.63 -1.62
C PHE A 389 9.63 29.07 -1.80
N SER A 390 8.31 29.30 -1.94
CA SER A 390 7.73 30.65 -1.95
C SER A 390 7.96 31.38 -0.62
N LEU A 391 7.80 30.68 0.51
CA LEU A 391 8.13 31.21 1.83
C LEU A 391 9.63 31.56 1.93
N LYS A 392 10.56 30.68 1.53
CA LYS A 392 12.00 31.01 1.55
C LYS A 392 12.32 32.25 0.71
N CYS A 393 11.68 32.41 -0.45
CA CYS A 393 11.84 33.61 -1.29
C CYS A 393 11.33 34.90 -0.62
N GLN A 394 10.28 34.82 0.21
CA GLN A 394 9.78 35.96 0.98
C GLN A 394 10.75 36.33 2.12
N TYR A 395 11.29 35.34 2.85
CA TYR A 395 12.29 35.59 3.91
C TYR A 395 13.54 36.28 3.34
N ASN A 396 14.08 35.80 2.20
CA ASN A 396 15.24 36.43 1.55
C ASN A 396 14.98 37.91 1.21
N LYS A 397 13.85 38.22 0.55
CA LYS A 397 13.47 39.60 0.19
C LYS A 397 13.29 40.51 1.42
N ASN A 398 12.76 39.98 2.53
CA ASN A 398 12.61 40.75 3.76
C ASN A 398 13.99 41.10 4.36
N ASN A 399 14.90 40.13 4.39
CA ASN A 399 16.26 40.31 4.89
C ASN A 399 17.09 41.28 4.01
N GLU A 400 16.93 41.22 2.68
CA GLU A 400 17.52 42.20 1.74
C GLU A 400 17.02 43.63 1.99
N ASN A 401 15.69 43.80 2.18
CA ASN A 401 15.11 45.12 2.45
C ASN A 401 15.59 45.72 3.78
N VAL A 402 15.70 44.92 4.85
CA VAL A 402 16.25 45.40 6.14
C VAL A 402 17.71 45.86 6.01
N GLY A 403 18.51 45.22 5.16
CA GLY A 403 19.87 45.67 4.86
C GLY A 403 19.94 47.07 4.24
N ASN A 404 19.01 47.40 3.35
CA ASN A 404 18.99 48.69 2.64
C ASN A 404 18.58 49.87 3.53
N TYR A 405 17.65 49.66 4.49
CA TYR A 405 17.21 50.74 5.40
C TYR A 405 18.28 51.19 6.41
N ILE A 406 19.33 50.40 6.64
CA ILE A 406 20.42 50.76 7.57
C ILE A 406 21.41 51.75 6.92
N ASN A 407 21.42 51.87 5.59
CA ASN A 407 22.44 52.62 4.84
C ASN A 407 21.93 53.94 4.20
N THR A 408 20.69 54.37 4.52
CA THR A 408 20.08 55.61 4.01
C THR A 408 19.57 56.48 5.15
N GLY A 409 20.47 57.27 5.75
CA GLY A 409 20.09 58.27 6.74
C GLY A 409 19.27 59.43 6.12
N TYR A 410 18.21 59.84 6.81
CA TYR A 410 17.41 61.05 6.57
C TYR A 410 16.81 61.25 5.17
N GLN A 411 15.54 60.86 4.99
CA GLN A 411 14.44 61.83 4.74
C GLN A 411 13.05 61.19 4.89
N ASN A 412 12.01 62.04 4.98
CA ASN A 412 10.64 61.64 5.28
C ASN A 412 9.86 61.15 4.06
N VAL A 413 9.00 60.13 4.23
CA VAL A 413 7.62 60.03 3.69
C VAL A 413 6.93 58.79 4.31
N PRO A 414 5.64 58.83 4.68
CA PRO A 414 4.99 57.75 5.43
C PRO A 414 4.49 56.59 4.56
N VAL A 415 4.67 55.35 5.02
CA VAL A 415 4.03 54.15 4.47
C VAL A 415 2.90 53.71 5.40
N GLN A 416 1.67 53.66 4.88
CA GLN A 416 0.53 53.10 5.62
C GLN A 416 0.61 51.57 5.68
N PHE A 417 1.09 51.03 6.81
CA PHE A 417 0.92 49.62 7.13
C PHE A 417 -0.51 49.38 7.67
N ASN A 418 -1.30 48.57 6.95
CA ASN A 418 -2.49 47.96 7.52
C ASN A 418 -2.07 46.96 8.60
N GLN A 419 -2.43 47.25 9.85
CA GLN A 419 -1.98 46.47 11.01
C GLN A 419 -2.81 45.20 11.18
N PHE A 420 -2.15 44.04 11.16
CA PHE A 420 -2.65 42.84 11.83
C PHE A 420 -2.05 42.80 13.24
N GLN A 421 -2.73 43.44 14.19
CA GLN A 421 -2.36 43.33 15.61
C GLN A 421 -2.80 41.98 16.18
N ASN A 422 -1.86 41.24 16.77
CA ASN A 422 -2.15 40.23 17.79
C ASN A 422 -1.53 40.71 19.10
N VAL A 423 -2.34 41.35 19.95
CA VAL A 423 -1.92 41.79 21.29
C VAL A 423 -2.47 40.83 22.33
N ILE A 424 -1.57 40.18 23.07
CA ILE A 424 -1.91 39.45 24.30
C ILE A 424 -1.49 40.34 25.47
N ASN A 425 -2.44 40.80 26.28
CA ASN A 425 -2.20 41.21 27.67
C ASN A 425 -3.51 41.22 28.48
N PRO A 426 -3.45 41.18 29.83
CA PRO A 426 -4.55 40.65 30.64
C PRO A 426 -5.39 41.69 31.41
N ASN A 427 -6.51 41.20 31.96
CA ASN A 427 -7.14 41.62 33.21
C ASN A 427 -7.43 43.13 33.45
N HIS A 428 -8.66 43.56 33.19
CA HIS A 428 -9.67 43.73 34.27
C HIS A 428 -11.08 44.06 33.74
N PHE A 429 -12.09 43.88 34.61
CA PHE A 429 -13.51 44.15 34.35
C PHE A 429 -13.90 45.56 34.80
N GLN A 430 -14.79 46.24 34.05
CA GLN A 430 -16.04 46.91 34.51
C GLN A 430 -16.75 47.53 33.27
N PRO A 431 -18.06 47.89 33.32
CA PRO A 431 -18.94 47.83 32.15
C PRO A 431 -19.19 49.14 31.37
N VAL A 432 -19.76 48.97 30.17
CA VAL A 432 -20.15 50.02 29.21
C VAL A 432 -21.64 50.40 29.36
N PRO A 433 -22.01 51.68 29.31
CA PRO A 433 -23.36 52.12 28.96
C PRO A 433 -23.50 52.38 27.45
N ASN A 434 -24.19 51.45 26.79
CA ASN A 434 -24.77 51.49 25.44
C ASN A 434 -25.30 52.87 24.97
N TYR A 435 -25.08 53.24 23.69
CA TYR A 435 -26.00 54.14 22.97
C TYR A 435 -26.05 53.90 21.45
N ASN A 436 -27.26 53.99 20.89
CA ASN A 436 -27.56 53.98 19.46
C ASN A 436 -27.24 55.33 18.79
N SER A 437 -26.90 55.32 17.49
CA SER A 437 -27.64 56.10 16.47
C SER A 437 -27.20 55.78 15.03
N ASN A 438 -28.14 55.94 14.10
CA ASN A 438 -27.91 55.95 12.65
C ASN A 438 -27.12 57.22 12.23
N PHE A 439 -26.66 57.31 10.96
CA PHE A 439 -27.20 58.33 10.03
C PHE A 439 -26.81 58.12 8.55
N LYS A 440 -27.84 58.26 7.69
CA LYS A 440 -27.96 58.53 6.23
C LYS A 440 -26.81 58.35 5.21
N GLN A 441 -27.27 57.99 4.00
CA GLN A 441 -26.59 58.05 2.71
C GLN A 441 -26.37 59.49 2.19
N ILE A 442 -25.36 59.67 1.33
CA ILE A 442 -25.36 60.59 0.17
C ILE A 442 -24.69 59.82 -0.99
N GLY A 443 -25.07 60.08 -2.25
CA GLY A 443 -24.42 59.48 -3.44
C GLY A 443 -24.64 60.31 -4.70
N PHE A 444 -23.89 60.01 -5.77
CA PHE A 444 -24.01 60.67 -7.09
C PHE A 444 -23.62 59.72 -8.24
N ASN A 445 -24.53 59.57 -9.22
CA ASN A 445 -24.40 59.67 -10.70
C ASN A 445 -23.01 59.57 -11.41
N GLN A 446 -22.85 59.12 -12.67
CA GLN A 446 -23.75 58.50 -13.70
C GLN A 446 -22.92 57.95 -14.90
N SER A 447 -23.61 57.59 -16.03
CA SER A 447 -23.12 57.09 -17.35
C SER A 447 -22.58 55.65 -17.35
N GLN A 448 -23.05 54.67 -18.15
CA GLN A 448 -23.85 54.55 -19.40
C GLN A 448 -23.19 54.92 -20.74
N THR A 449 -22.87 53.92 -21.57
CA THR A 449 -23.56 53.50 -22.85
C THR A 449 -22.94 52.14 -23.30
N GLN A 450 -23.66 51.08 -23.73
CA GLN A 450 -24.58 50.89 -24.87
C GLN A 450 -23.87 50.88 -26.26
N ASN A 451 -24.17 50.00 -27.24
CA ASN A 451 -25.03 48.78 -27.31
C ASN A 451 -24.85 48.01 -28.66
N PHE A 452 -25.62 46.92 -28.88
CA PHE A 452 -26.13 46.39 -30.18
C PHE A 452 -25.21 45.57 -31.13
N ASN A 453 -25.67 44.58 -31.93
CA ASN A 453 -26.94 43.79 -31.92
C ASN A 453 -26.87 42.47 -32.74
N ASN A 454 -27.74 41.50 -32.43
CA ASN A 454 -28.55 40.57 -33.28
C ASN A 454 -27.98 39.90 -34.58
N GLN A 455 -28.50 38.78 -35.11
CA GLN A 455 -29.70 37.93 -34.85
C GLN A 455 -29.31 36.44 -35.19
N TYR A 456 -30.12 35.40 -35.50
CA TYR A 456 -31.55 35.18 -35.83
C TYR A 456 -31.96 33.72 -35.49
N VAL A 457 -33.00 33.15 -36.14
CA VAL A 457 -33.54 31.77 -35.94
C VAL A 457 -34.01 31.18 -37.30
N PRO A 458 -34.25 29.84 -37.45
CA PRO A 458 -35.59 29.28 -37.21
C PRO A 458 -35.60 27.86 -36.58
N SER A 459 -36.79 27.29 -36.39
CA SER A 459 -37.08 26.16 -35.48
C SER A 459 -38.03 25.10 -36.07
N TYR A 460 -38.04 23.88 -35.50
CA TYR A 460 -39.14 22.92 -35.60
C TYR A 460 -39.48 22.28 -34.23
N SER A 461 -40.76 21.96 -34.03
CA SER A 461 -41.31 21.21 -32.89
C SER A 461 -41.28 19.69 -33.15
N THR A 462 -41.60 18.75 -32.24
CA THR A 462 -42.34 18.78 -30.96
C THR A 462 -41.72 17.70 -30.02
N THR A 463 -42.21 17.20 -28.87
CA THR A 463 -43.55 17.03 -28.26
C THR A 463 -43.45 17.10 -26.71
N ARG A 464 -44.59 17.16 -26.01
CA ARG A 464 -44.73 17.15 -24.53
C ARG A 464 -44.60 15.76 -23.88
N THR A 465 -44.18 15.76 -22.61
CA THR A 465 -45.00 15.24 -21.49
C THR A 465 -44.75 16.08 -20.23
N GLU A 466 -45.63 15.97 -19.23
CA GLU A 466 -45.84 17.02 -18.22
C GLU A 466 -45.18 16.72 -16.86
N SER A 467 -44.81 17.78 -16.12
CA SER A 467 -44.18 17.73 -14.81
C SER A 467 -45.03 18.42 -13.73
N ILE A 468 -45.24 17.76 -12.59
CA ILE A 468 -45.92 18.33 -11.42
C ILE A 468 -44.89 18.54 -10.30
N ASN A 469 -44.84 19.76 -9.74
CA ASN A 469 -43.98 20.12 -8.60
C ASN A 469 -44.43 19.42 -7.30
N PRO A 470 -43.52 19.28 -6.32
CA PRO A 470 -43.71 20.13 -5.14
C PRO A 470 -42.43 20.66 -4.47
N VAL A 471 -42.54 21.90 -3.96
CA VAL A 471 -41.84 22.51 -2.80
C VAL A 471 -40.31 22.70 -2.88
N GLN A 472 -39.91 23.96 -2.72
CA GLN A 472 -38.51 24.40 -2.61
C GLN A 472 -37.96 24.20 -1.19
N SER A 473 -36.66 23.91 -1.07
CA SER A 473 -35.87 24.21 0.11
C SER A 473 -34.51 24.79 -0.32
N GLU A 474 -34.25 26.04 0.07
CA GLU A 474 -33.11 26.82 -0.44
C GLU A 474 -31.81 26.47 0.30
N PHE A 475 -30.96 25.63 -0.32
CA PHE A 475 -29.57 25.48 0.10
C PHE A 475 -28.66 26.46 -0.64
N PHE A 476 -28.37 27.59 0.01
CA PHE A 476 -27.39 28.56 -0.47
C PHE A 476 -25.97 27.98 -0.46
N ILE A 477 -25.29 28.04 -1.60
CA ILE A 477 -23.86 27.74 -1.73
C ILE A 477 -23.06 28.82 -0.99
N GLN A 478 -22.22 28.44 -0.02
CA GLN A 478 -21.34 29.37 0.68
C GLN A 478 -20.04 29.59 -0.10
N ASN A 479 -19.68 30.85 -0.34
CA ASN A 479 -18.45 31.24 -1.03
C ASN A 479 -17.19 30.96 -0.19
N LEU A 480 -16.16 30.37 -0.82
CA LEU A 480 -14.86 30.03 -0.22
C LEU A 480 -13.90 31.24 -0.04
N HIS A 481 -14.43 32.45 0.20
CA HIS A 481 -13.67 33.71 0.16
C HIS A 481 -13.83 34.63 1.38
N THR A 482 -13.84 34.06 2.59
CA THR A 482 -13.49 34.80 3.84
C THR A 482 -12.86 33.85 4.88
N PRO A 483 -11.56 33.97 5.22
CA PRO A 483 -10.95 33.11 6.25
C PRO A 483 -11.21 33.56 7.70
N ASN A 484 -11.59 34.83 7.91
CA ASN A 484 -11.67 35.44 9.26
C ASN A 484 -13.12 35.67 9.73
N ARG A 485 -13.89 34.59 9.93
CA ARG A 485 -15.22 34.67 10.58
C ARG A 485 -15.30 33.77 11.82
N PHE A 486 -14.84 34.29 12.95
CA PHE A 486 -15.06 33.66 14.26
C PHE A 486 -16.58 33.56 14.56
N GLN A 487 -17.02 32.37 14.95
CA GLN A 487 -18.32 32.17 15.59
C GLN A 487 -18.08 31.90 17.08
N ASN A 488 -18.61 32.75 17.95
CA ASN A 488 -18.47 32.61 19.40
C ASN A 488 -19.32 31.44 19.91
N TYR A 489 -18.69 30.27 20.12
CA TYR A 489 -19.36 29.12 20.72
C TYR A 489 -19.38 29.24 22.25
N ASN A 490 -20.58 29.33 22.83
CA ASN A 490 -20.75 29.67 24.25
C ASN A 490 -20.76 28.40 25.13
N ALA A 491 -19.75 28.24 25.99
CA ALA A 491 -19.37 26.95 26.59
C ALA A 491 -20.12 26.60 27.89
N HIS A 492 -21.46 26.54 27.87
CA HIS A 492 -22.28 26.17 29.04
C HIS A 492 -23.37 25.13 28.75
N LYS A 493 -22.99 23.84 28.85
CA LYS A 493 -23.74 22.77 29.57
C LYS A 493 -22.99 21.44 29.47
N ILE A 494 -22.36 21.02 30.57
CA ILE A 494 -21.81 19.67 30.76
C ILE A 494 -22.85 18.83 31.50
N SER A 495 -23.04 17.58 31.09
CA SER A 495 -23.69 16.53 31.89
C SER A 495 -22.83 15.27 31.87
N ASN A 496 -22.62 14.68 33.04
CA ASN A 496 -21.56 13.68 33.30
C ASN A 496 -21.80 12.34 32.58
N GLY A 497 -20.72 11.59 32.29
CA GLY A 497 -20.85 10.26 31.67
C GLY A 497 -19.57 9.50 31.29
N PHE A 498 -18.44 9.68 31.98
CA PHE A 498 -17.22 8.87 31.75
C PHE A 498 -16.87 8.02 32.98
N ASN A 499 -16.60 6.73 32.78
CA ASN A 499 -16.28 5.78 33.87
C ASN A 499 -14.76 5.62 34.04
N TYR A 500 -14.26 5.91 35.24
CA TYR A 500 -12.84 5.75 35.60
C TYR A 500 -12.41 4.28 35.78
N GLU A 501 -13.33 3.34 36.04
CA GLU A 501 -13.00 1.94 36.28
C GLU A 501 -12.37 1.25 35.06
N GLU A 502 -12.85 1.53 33.85
CA GLU A 502 -12.33 0.91 32.62
C GLU A 502 -10.86 1.31 32.36
N GLN A 503 -10.49 2.56 32.68
CA GLN A 503 -9.11 3.03 32.54
C GLN A 503 -8.18 2.35 33.55
N TYR A 504 -8.63 2.16 34.79
CA TYR A 504 -7.87 1.46 35.83
C TYR A 504 -7.71 -0.05 35.52
N ALA A 505 -8.77 -0.68 34.99
CA ALA A 505 -8.73 -2.07 34.53
C ALA A 505 -7.80 -2.28 33.32
N LEU A 506 -7.66 -1.27 32.46
CA LEU A 506 -6.74 -1.30 31.32
C LEU A 506 -5.27 -1.20 31.78
N MET A 507 -4.95 -0.28 32.71
CA MET A 507 -3.60 -0.18 33.29
C MET A 507 -3.18 -1.48 33.99
N LYS A 508 -4.03 -2.04 34.85
CA LYS A 508 -3.71 -3.27 35.59
C LYS A 508 -3.37 -4.45 34.67
N LYS A 509 -4.10 -4.60 33.55
CA LYS A 509 -3.81 -5.61 32.53
C LYS A 509 -2.49 -5.38 31.79
N LEU A 510 -1.99 -4.15 31.70
CA LEU A 510 -0.68 -3.87 31.09
C LEU A 510 0.46 -4.26 32.04
N GLU A 511 0.35 -3.97 33.34
CA GLU A 511 1.34 -4.40 34.35
C GLU A 511 1.42 -5.92 34.49
N GLU A 512 0.28 -6.62 34.52
CA GLU A 512 0.22 -8.09 34.63
C GLU A 512 0.89 -8.78 33.43
N ASN A 513 0.78 -8.22 32.22
CA ASN A 513 1.47 -8.77 31.04
C ASN A 513 2.99 -8.55 31.07
N GLN A 514 3.48 -7.45 31.65
CA GLN A 514 4.93 -7.17 31.75
C GLN A 514 5.62 -8.04 32.83
N ARG A 515 4.94 -8.37 33.94
CA ARG A 515 5.52 -9.25 34.98
C ARG A 515 5.74 -10.68 34.49
N ASN A 516 4.87 -11.18 33.63
CA ASN A 516 4.90 -12.57 33.14
C ASN A 516 5.99 -12.85 32.08
N SER A 517 6.71 -11.85 31.57
CA SER A 517 7.75 -12.04 30.55
C SER A 517 9.18 -12.26 31.08
N LEU A 518 9.38 -12.26 32.41
CA LEU A 518 10.73 -12.26 33.04
C LEU A 518 11.09 -13.53 33.83
N GLN A 519 10.30 -14.60 33.75
CA GLN A 519 10.57 -15.86 34.47
C GLN A 519 10.42 -17.10 33.60
N PHE A 520 11.40 -17.42 32.74
CA PHE A 520 11.66 -18.81 32.30
C PHE A 520 13.08 -19.01 31.74
N SER A 521 14.01 -19.40 32.61
CA SER A 521 15.30 -19.98 32.21
C SER A 521 15.92 -20.80 33.34
N ASN A 522 15.93 -22.15 33.23
CA ASN A 522 17.00 -23.03 33.72
C ASN A 522 16.71 -24.55 33.57
N GLN A 523 17.81 -25.32 33.40
CA GLN A 523 17.98 -26.76 33.72
C GLN A 523 17.36 -27.84 32.76
N PRO A 524 17.92 -29.08 32.70
CA PRO A 524 18.07 -29.80 31.41
C PRO A 524 17.72 -31.31 31.33
N ASN A 525 17.79 -31.86 30.11
CA ASN A 525 18.12 -33.23 29.65
C ASN A 525 17.78 -34.50 30.48
N ASN A 526 17.11 -35.48 29.84
CA ASN A 526 17.71 -36.81 29.54
C ASN A 526 16.84 -37.79 28.69
N THR A 527 17.52 -38.71 27.97
CA THR A 527 17.10 -40.07 27.47
C THR A 527 15.82 -40.27 26.62
N SER A 528 15.67 -41.29 25.75
CA SER A 528 16.63 -42.12 24.97
C SER A 528 15.92 -43.07 23.98
N LEU A 529 16.57 -43.34 22.83
CA LEU A 529 16.60 -44.60 22.04
C LEU A 529 15.33 -45.27 21.45
N ASN A 530 15.48 -45.68 20.18
CA ASN A 530 14.80 -46.76 19.43
C ASN A 530 13.28 -46.59 19.09
N ASP A 531 12.74 -47.13 17.98
CA ASP A 531 13.37 -48.01 16.96
C ASP A 531 12.92 -47.76 15.49
N LYS A 532 13.59 -48.49 14.59
CA LYS A 532 13.54 -48.58 13.12
C LYS A 532 12.14 -49.00 12.57
N PHE A 533 11.80 -49.00 11.26
CA PHE A 533 12.57 -49.03 9.99
C PHE A 533 11.71 -48.57 8.78
N ARG A 534 12.36 -48.11 7.68
CA ARG A 534 11.98 -48.15 6.22
C ARG A 534 10.57 -47.63 5.81
N PHE A 535 10.39 -46.81 4.77
CA PHE A 535 11.14 -46.65 3.50
C PHE A 535 11.28 -45.16 3.11
N GLN A 536 12.40 -44.80 2.47
CA GLN A 536 12.55 -43.56 1.70
C GLN A 536 13.47 -43.82 0.49
N GLU A 537 12.95 -43.66 -0.73
CA GLU A 537 13.78 -43.65 -1.95
C GLU A 537 13.25 -42.62 -2.99
N TYR A 538 14.18 -41.81 -3.50
CA TYR A 538 14.16 -40.97 -4.70
C TYR A 538 12.92 -40.08 -5.03
N GLY A 539 12.98 -38.81 -4.60
CA GLY A 539 12.01 -37.75 -4.96
C GLY A 539 12.55 -36.30 -5.04
N LYS A 540 13.87 -36.11 -5.20
CA LYS A 540 14.58 -34.82 -5.40
C LYS A 540 13.98 -34.00 -6.57
N ASN A 541 13.89 -32.65 -6.60
CA ASN A 541 14.56 -31.55 -5.87
C ASN A 541 13.70 -30.25 -5.84
N HIS A 542 13.76 -29.51 -4.72
CA HIS A 542 14.13 -28.06 -4.55
C HIS A 542 13.48 -26.93 -5.41
N LEU A 543 13.44 -25.64 -5.02
CA LEU A 543 14.32 -24.81 -4.16
C LEU A 543 13.55 -23.78 -3.31
N SER A 544 13.55 -23.91 -1.97
CA SER A 544 13.13 -22.82 -1.05
C SER A 544 13.58 -23.06 0.41
N GLY A 545 14.82 -23.51 0.63
CA GLY A 545 15.26 -23.89 1.98
C GLY A 545 16.74 -24.22 2.09
N LEU A 546 17.59 -23.20 2.01
CA LEU A 546 18.91 -23.10 2.67
C LEU A 546 19.59 -21.79 2.21
N PHE A 547 19.50 -20.73 3.02
CA PHE A 547 20.55 -19.71 3.22
C PHE A 547 20.25 -18.83 4.44
N ASN A 548 20.00 -19.45 5.60
CA ASN A 548 20.66 -19.01 6.84
C ASN A 548 20.66 -20.15 7.87
N PRO A 549 21.81 -20.56 8.43
CA PRO A 549 21.91 -21.79 9.23
C PRO A 549 21.84 -21.52 10.75
N ASN A 550 20.71 -21.00 11.24
CA ASN A 550 20.32 -21.06 12.66
C ASN A 550 18.85 -20.64 12.84
N GLY A 551 17.95 -21.61 13.05
CA GLY A 551 16.52 -21.35 13.25
C GLY A 551 15.73 -22.62 13.55
N VAL A 552 15.18 -22.72 14.76
CA VAL A 552 14.38 -23.87 15.21
C VAL A 552 13.02 -23.87 14.49
N LEU A 553 12.62 -25.00 13.88
CA LEU A 553 11.29 -25.11 13.26
C LEU A 553 10.17 -25.02 14.32
N PRO A 554 9.14 -24.19 14.12
CA PRO A 554 7.99 -24.13 15.01
C PRO A 554 7.12 -25.41 14.89
N ASN A 555 6.77 -25.99 16.03
CA ASN A 555 6.07 -27.27 16.13
C ASN A 555 4.66 -27.23 15.48
N GLN A 556 4.44 -28.03 14.44
CA GLN A 556 3.22 -28.04 13.63
C GLN A 556 1.93 -28.33 14.42
N GLN A 557 2.03 -28.99 15.58
CA GLN A 557 0.88 -29.25 16.46
C GLN A 557 0.22 -27.95 16.99
N SER A 558 0.96 -26.84 17.05
CA SER A 558 0.47 -25.54 17.51
C SER A 558 -0.64 -24.97 16.61
N TYR A 559 -0.49 -25.11 15.29
CA TYR A 559 -1.45 -24.55 14.32
C TYR A 559 -2.81 -25.24 14.37
N LYS A 560 -2.86 -26.58 14.47
CA LYS A 560 -4.13 -27.32 14.62
C LYS A 560 -4.87 -26.92 15.92
N LYS A 561 -4.16 -26.77 17.05
CA LYS A 561 -4.78 -26.30 18.32
C LYS A 561 -5.34 -24.87 18.23
N LYS A 562 -4.67 -23.95 17.54
CA LYS A 562 -5.20 -22.58 17.32
C LYS A 562 -6.49 -22.57 16.49
N LEU A 563 -6.58 -23.43 15.47
CA LEU A 563 -7.75 -23.47 14.58
C LEU A 563 -9.03 -23.90 15.32
N PHE A 564 -8.96 -24.95 16.15
CA PHE A 564 -10.10 -25.41 16.95
C PHE A 564 -10.51 -24.41 18.06
N LYS A 565 -9.56 -23.65 18.63
CA LYS A 565 -9.91 -22.64 19.64
C LYS A 565 -10.68 -21.45 19.02
N LEU A 566 -10.29 -21.03 17.82
CA LEU A 566 -10.96 -19.94 17.09
C LEU A 566 -12.43 -20.28 16.75
N ASP A 567 -12.72 -21.55 16.49
CA ASP A 567 -14.06 -22.07 16.22
C ASP A 567 -14.99 -21.91 17.44
N SER A 568 -14.52 -22.33 18.62
CA SER A 568 -15.26 -22.21 19.89
C SER A 568 -15.59 -20.76 20.26
N GLU A 569 -14.63 -19.84 20.11
CA GLU A 569 -14.85 -18.40 20.37
C GLU A 569 -15.90 -17.78 19.42
N LYS A 570 -15.99 -18.27 18.17
CA LYS A 570 -16.99 -17.84 17.18
C LYS A 570 -18.38 -18.43 17.48
N GLN A 571 -18.45 -19.69 17.90
CA GLN A 571 -19.69 -20.35 18.31
C GLN A 571 -20.29 -19.70 19.57
N GLN A 572 -19.47 -19.35 20.58
CA GLN A 572 -19.94 -18.58 21.74
C GLN A 572 -20.50 -17.21 21.31
N LYS A 573 -19.80 -16.50 20.41
CA LYS A 573 -20.26 -15.21 19.88
C LYS A 573 -21.58 -15.32 19.10
N MET A 574 -21.83 -16.45 18.43
CA MET A 574 -23.12 -16.74 17.79
C MET A 574 -24.23 -16.87 18.84
N PHE A 575 -24.01 -17.69 19.87
CA PHE A 575 -24.96 -17.89 20.97
C PHE A 575 -25.33 -16.57 21.67
N ASP A 576 -24.34 -15.71 21.95
CA ASP A 576 -24.57 -14.40 22.56
C ASP A 576 -25.38 -13.45 21.67
N LEU A 577 -25.14 -13.44 20.36
CA LEU A 577 -25.93 -12.66 19.39
C LEU A 577 -27.37 -13.19 19.27
N GLN A 578 -27.55 -14.51 19.22
CA GLN A 578 -28.89 -15.13 19.21
C GLN A 578 -29.65 -14.81 20.51
N LYS A 579 -29.01 -14.91 21.67
CA LYS A 579 -29.58 -14.54 22.98
C LYS A 579 -30.03 -13.07 23.00
N LYS A 580 -29.24 -12.14 22.45
CA LYS A 580 -29.65 -10.74 22.29
C LYS A 580 -30.82 -10.57 21.31
N ARG A 581 -30.84 -11.29 20.18
CA ARG A 581 -31.99 -11.30 19.23
C ARG A 581 -33.29 -11.73 19.91
N TYR A 582 -33.26 -12.77 20.75
CA TYR A 582 -34.43 -13.22 21.52
C TYR A 582 -34.85 -12.18 22.57
N SER A 583 -33.90 -11.57 23.28
CA SER A 583 -34.17 -10.49 24.24
C SER A 583 -34.87 -9.30 23.57
N LEU A 584 -34.33 -8.78 22.46
CA LEU A 584 -34.96 -7.67 21.72
C LEU A 584 -36.35 -8.04 21.20
N LYS A 585 -36.57 -9.26 20.70
CA LYS A 585 -37.89 -9.71 20.25
C LYS A 585 -38.90 -9.74 21.42
N ALA A 586 -38.47 -10.15 22.62
CA ALA A 586 -39.31 -10.12 23.82
C ALA A 586 -39.59 -8.67 24.29
N THR A 587 -38.61 -7.77 24.21
CA THR A 587 -38.78 -6.34 24.54
C THR A 587 -39.72 -5.64 23.56
N LEU A 588 -39.60 -5.90 22.25
CA LEU A 588 -40.53 -5.40 21.24
C LEU A 588 -41.97 -5.85 21.52
N LYS A 589 -42.20 -7.14 21.80
CA LYS A 589 -43.54 -7.64 22.16
C LYS A 589 -44.08 -7.01 23.46
N LYS A 590 -43.22 -6.75 24.45
CA LYS A 590 -43.62 -6.04 25.69
C LYS A 590 -43.94 -4.56 25.45
N LEU A 591 -43.27 -3.91 24.50
CA LEU A 591 -43.55 -2.53 24.11
C LEU A 591 -44.89 -2.44 23.38
N GLU A 592 -45.14 -3.36 22.45
CA GLU A 592 -46.41 -3.57 21.74
C GLU A 592 -47.57 -3.77 22.72
N THR A 593 -47.50 -4.76 23.63
CA THR A 593 -48.55 -4.96 24.64
C THR A 593 -48.77 -3.76 25.57
N LYS A 594 -47.74 -2.94 25.87
CA LYS A 594 -47.91 -1.71 26.65
C LYS A 594 -48.61 -0.59 25.88
N TYR A 595 -48.42 -0.53 24.56
CA TYR A 595 -49.13 0.39 23.68
C TYR A 595 -50.60 -0.02 23.53
N ASP A 596 -50.87 -1.30 23.30
CA ASP A 596 -52.23 -1.87 23.27
C ASP A 596 -53.01 -1.63 24.58
N GLN A 597 -52.29 -1.55 25.71
CA GLN A 597 -52.82 -1.24 27.04
C GLN A 597 -52.91 0.28 27.34
N GLY A 598 -52.68 1.16 26.37
CA GLY A 598 -52.69 2.62 26.56
C GLY A 598 -51.69 3.15 27.59
N SER A 599 -50.67 2.35 27.94
CA SER A 599 -49.76 2.60 29.06
C SER A 599 -48.50 3.40 28.69
N ILE A 600 -48.39 3.82 27.42
CA ILE A 600 -47.33 4.66 26.86
C ILE A 600 -47.92 5.52 25.73
N SER A 601 -47.34 6.69 25.46
CA SER A 601 -47.78 7.56 24.36
C SER A 601 -47.34 7.03 22.99
N ASP A 602 -48.09 7.36 21.94
CA ASP A 602 -47.74 7.08 20.53
C ASP A 602 -46.32 7.55 20.19
N SER A 603 -45.98 8.77 20.63
CA SER A 603 -44.65 9.37 20.42
C SER A 603 -43.54 8.51 21.04
N ASP A 604 -43.72 8.06 22.28
CA ASP A 604 -42.74 7.24 22.98
C ASP A 604 -42.69 5.80 22.43
N TYR A 605 -43.84 5.26 22.02
CA TYR A 605 -43.94 3.98 21.32
C TYR A 605 -43.14 4.02 20.01
N PHE A 606 -43.48 4.90 19.07
CA PHE A 606 -42.81 4.95 17.75
C PHE A 606 -41.31 5.25 17.87
N LYS A 607 -40.91 6.15 18.77
CA LYS A 607 -39.50 6.46 19.05
C LYS A 607 -38.74 5.24 19.59
N THR A 608 -39.30 4.53 20.56
CA THR A 608 -38.67 3.34 21.16
C THR A 608 -38.67 2.16 20.20
N TYR A 609 -39.78 1.94 19.49
CA TYR A 609 -39.94 0.87 18.49
C TYR A 609 -38.94 1.03 17.34
N ARG A 610 -38.77 2.24 16.80
CA ARG A 610 -37.79 2.52 15.73
C ARG A 610 -36.36 2.19 16.16
N ASN A 611 -35.97 2.58 17.38
CA ASN A 611 -34.64 2.30 17.92
C ASN A 611 -34.41 0.78 18.12
N LEU A 612 -35.39 0.08 18.71
CA LEU A 612 -35.32 -1.37 18.91
C LEU A 612 -35.33 -2.16 17.59
N GLN A 613 -36.07 -1.71 16.58
CA GLN A 613 -36.03 -2.30 15.23
C GLN A 613 -34.66 -2.10 14.57
N GLN A 614 -34.05 -0.92 14.70
CA GLN A 614 -32.71 -0.66 14.17
C GLN A 614 -31.65 -1.56 14.86
N GLU A 615 -31.72 -1.74 16.18
CA GLU A 615 -30.82 -2.67 16.87
C GLU A 615 -31.07 -4.14 16.47
N PHE A 616 -32.34 -4.54 16.36
CA PHE A 616 -32.74 -5.88 15.94
C PHE A 616 -32.24 -6.22 14.52
N TYR A 617 -32.32 -5.26 13.60
CA TYR A 617 -31.75 -5.38 12.25
C TYR A 617 -30.23 -5.53 12.30
N LEU A 618 -29.53 -4.68 13.05
CA LEU A 618 -28.06 -4.74 13.21
C LEU A 618 -27.58 -6.03 13.87
N ILE A 619 -28.36 -6.65 14.75
CA ILE A 619 -28.05 -7.96 15.33
C ILE A 619 -28.35 -9.09 14.33
N LYS A 620 -29.43 -9.00 13.55
CA LYS A 620 -29.74 -9.96 12.48
C LYS A 620 -28.63 -9.99 11.41
N ASP A 621 -28.16 -8.83 10.96
CA ASP A 621 -27.03 -8.71 10.04
C ASP A 621 -25.74 -9.36 10.60
N LYS A 622 -25.42 -9.12 11.88
CA LYS A 622 -24.27 -9.73 12.55
C LYS A 622 -24.38 -11.24 12.71
N ILE A 623 -25.60 -11.77 12.87
CA ILE A 623 -25.87 -13.22 12.88
C ILE A 623 -25.65 -13.79 11.48
N ASN A 624 -26.31 -13.26 10.45
CA ASN A 624 -26.18 -13.74 9.07
C ASN A 624 -24.71 -13.81 8.59
N LYS A 625 -23.93 -12.76 8.87
CA LYS A 625 -22.49 -12.69 8.52
C LYS A 625 -21.62 -13.72 9.27
N LEU A 626 -22.03 -14.11 10.47
CA LEU A 626 -21.33 -15.11 11.27
C LEU A 626 -21.79 -16.55 10.94
N GLU A 627 -23.05 -16.74 10.55
CA GLU A 627 -23.58 -18.00 10.00
C GLU A 627 -22.88 -18.34 8.68
N GLN A 628 -22.78 -17.38 7.75
CA GLN A 628 -22.02 -17.55 6.51
C GLN A 628 -20.56 -17.94 6.75
N PHE A 629 -19.86 -17.23 7.65
CA PHE A 629 -18.46 -17.52 8.00
C PHE A 629 -18.27 -18.92 8.62
N LEU A 630 -19.24 -19.44 9.38
CA LEU A 630 -19.20 -20.79 9.92
C LEU A 630 -19.46 -21.84 8.82
N ASN A 631 -20.41 -21.59 7.92
CA ASN A 631 -20.69 -22.48 6.78
C ASN A 631 -19.49 -22.58 5.81
N ASP A 632 -18.79 -21.47 5.55
CA ASP A 632 -17.56 -21.44 4.76
C ASP A 632 -16.45 -22.29 5.42
N LEU A 633 -16.33 -22.24 6.75
CA LEU A 633 -15.39 -23.05 7.53
C LEU A 633 -15.77 -24.54 7.56
N GLU A 634 -17.05 -24.89 7.65
CA GLU A 634 -17.50 -26.28 7.61
C GLU A 634 -17.36 -26.91 6.22
N SER A 635 -17.61 -26.13 5.17
CA SER A 635 -17.32 -26.53 3.78
C SER A 635 -15.82 -26.83 3.61
N SER A 636 -14.95 -25.93 4.09
CA SER A 636 -13.49 -26.11 4.10
C SER A 636 -13.05 -27.36 4.89
N LYS A 637 -13.70 -27.66 6.03
CA LYS A 637 -13.47 -28.88 6.80
C LYS A 637 -13.90 -30.13 6.02
N HIS A 638 -15.03 -30.10 5.32
CA HIS A 638 -15.52 -31.22 4.52
C HIS A 638 -14.60 -31.52 3.33
N GLU A 639 -14.18 -30.51 2.58
CA GLU A 639 -13.17 -30.64 1.52
C GLU A 639 -11.89 -31.31 2.05
N SER A 640 -11.40 -30.88 3.22
CA SER A 640 -10.20 -31.47 3.85
C SER A 640 -10.36 -32.93 4.31
N ARG A 641 -11.59 -33.39 4.58
CA ARG A 641 -11.89 -34.75 5.06
C ARG A 641 -12.13 -35.76 3.93
N ASN A 642 -12.51 -35.30 2.75
CA ASN A 642 -12.75 -36.19 1.61
C ASN A 642 -11.44 -36.78 1.04
N PHE A 643 -10.30 -36.10 1.22
CA PHE A 643 -8.98 -36.62 0.82
C PHE A 643 -8.48 -37.80 1.66
N ASP A 644 -8.91 -37.94 2.92
CA ASP A 644 -8.44 -39.01 3.83
C ASP A 644 -9.26 -40.31 3.75
N ASN A 645 -10.39 -40.33 3.02
CA ASN A 645 -11.41 -41.39 3.13
C ASN A 645 -11.64 -42.25 1.86
N GLU A 646 -11.01 -41.95 0.72
CA GLU A 646 -11.11 -42.83 -0.46
C GLU A 646 -10.28 -44.12 -0.28
N LYS A 647 -10.96 -45.21 0.11
CA LYS A 647 -10.39 -46.55 0.26
C LYS A 647 -9.94 -47.16 -1.08
N PHE A 648 -8.74 -46.83 -1.55
CA PHE A 648 -8.11 -47.48 -2.70
C PHE A 648 -7.13 -48.59 -2.31
N PHE A 649 -7.65 -49.71 -1.80
CA PHE A 649 -6.93 -50.99 -1.70
C PHE A 649 -7.88 -52.20 -1.84
N THR A 650 -8.35 -52.42 -3.07
CA THR A 650 -8.80 -53.72 -3.63
C THR A 650 -8.59 -53.67 -5.14
#